data_AF-A0A562PIN9-F1
#
_entry.id   AF-A0A562PIN9-F1
#
_cell.length_a   1.000
_cell.length_b   1.000
_cell.length_c   1.000
_cell.angle_alpha   90.00
_cell.angle_beta   90.00
_cell.angle_gamma   90.00
#
_symmetry.space_group_name_H-M   'P 1'
#
loop_
_entity.id
_entity.type
_entity.pdbx_description
1 polymer ?
#
loop_
_entity_poly.entity_id
_entity_poly.type
_entity_poly.pdbx_seq_one_letter_code
_entity_poly.pdbx_strand_id
1 'polypeptide(L)'
;MLAAATFGSAAAAEPPAAATPTDPVALAAEAARDAADAAETARRAHAEDARLRAEGQRALQGLSLQLQRHVDPLAKQQAPTTDQLDAMERVFKSRQPLRVELLSKRGAPKRQRLTLPAGAYTGIDGTTTWQPLTWQVNHSADARRMDSTFVWPGAVHAQAKGTLTVQDAAGKSQQRRGTDGLWFGRTHFTAENVRFEAPNSPPADFIHLRGRSTTSPAGKSMHQDYDMLVERLKVADFTLEQLHMAFQLRNLDRAAVARIAQTEAGDKDLVYAQLKQLALSGAELRIDDISARYKGHTASVHGTVALPGVTNDDFSSVAKLTRKLKFRFDAKVPLPLVREIATAFAARNTAKGAPTAEQLYAGIVGKAVGDGWARVEADALLTSIEWRDGSLVINGKPVELPQAAKAALVVVPPADPQPPQRLSMATRPADSLLAHALNGHPMALAAQCRREVERGADATDTAFDWCRKAADKDMPEAFGQLAVLYDRTGDKAQAEAWRRRAASAEPELPRDELEHGGSEVLRQRAGEWDISEFRFDPRFARDLLVSMETPRKHDKWVPVLSLCVAAEAPSDRVCLAMSRYGDDTQLAVTKRVQSQLVDKPQQRLDAEAALGMSHHVRVYVRDDVVYFELNGNRVIAEPVGFPVEVIELGCSTADCRFSFIPPAP
;
A
#
# COMPACT_ATOMS: atom_id res chain seq x y z
N MET A 1 -35.78 24.62 28.47
CA MET A 1 -36.34 25.60 27.52
C MET A 1 -36.00 25.12 26.12
N LEU A 2 -36.88 24.63 25.27
CA LEU A 2 -38.32 24.39 25.31
C LEU A 2 -38.54 23.05 24.58
N ALA A 3 -39.32 22.16 25.19
CA ALA A 3 -39.82 20.93 24.61
C ALA A 3 -41.35 21.06 24.47
N ALA A 4 -41.91 20.63 23.35
CA ALA A 4 -43.34 20.37 23.15
C ALA A 4 -43.42 19.35 21.99
N ALA A 5 -43.76 18.08 22.22
CA ALA A 5 -45.08 17.52 22.54
C ALA A 5 -45.87 17.18 21.28
N THR A 6 -45.91 15.89 20.95
CA THR A 6 -47.08 15.21 20.37
C THR A 6 -47.12 13.78 20.91
N PHE A 7 -48.03 13.56 21.86
CA PHE A 7 -48.46 12.25 22.34
C PHE A 7 -49.56 11.73 21.40
N GLY A 8 -49.34 10.55 20.82
CA GLY A 8 -50.32 9.79 20.05
C GLY A 8 -50.82 8.59 20.85
N SER A 9 -52.14 8.45 20.89
CA SER A 9 -52.98 7.46 21.56
C SER A 9 -52.44 6.02 21.62
N ALA A 10 -52.49 5.42 22.83
CA ALA A 10 -52.29 4.00 23.06
C ALA A 10 -53.60 3.23 22.81
N ALA A 11 -53.61 2.39 21.78
CA ALA A 11 -54.57 1.30 21.63
C ALA A 11 -53.94 0.01 22.19
N ALA A 12 -54.67 -0.69 23.05
CA ALA A 12 -54.25 -1.97 23.62
C ALA A 12 -54.14 -3.02 22.51
N ALA A 13 -52.94 -3.54 22.30
CA ALA A 13 -52.68 -4.71 21.46
C ALA A 13 -52.53 -5.96 22.34
N GLU A 14 -53.18 -7.05 21.92
CA GLU A 14 -53.12 -8.38 22.51
C GLU A 14 -51.67 -8.92 22.60
N PRO A 15 -51.38 -9.83 23.55
CA PRO A 15 -50.05 -10.45 23.63
C PRO A 15 -49.79 -11.30 22.38
N PRO A 16 -48.60 -11.24 21.76
CA PRO A 16 -48.31 -12.06 20.60
C PRO A 16 -48.28 -13.55 20.99
N ALA A 17 -48.93 -14.37 20.17
CA ALA A 17 -48.87 -15.81 20.26
C ALA A 17 -47.42 -16.31 20.19
N ALA A 18 -47.12 -17.35 20.97
CA ALA A 18 -45.81 -17.97 21.04
C ALA A 18 -45.32 -18.39 19.64
N ALA A 19 -44.21 -17.80 19.21
CA ALA A 19 -43.51 -18.23 18.00
C ALA A 19 -43.01 -19.67 18.18
N THR A 20 -43.27 -20.52 17.19
CA THR A 20 -42.71 -21.86 17.09
C THR A 20 -41.18 -21.81 17.11
N PRO A 21 -40.49 -22.83 17.69
CA PRO A 21 -39.04 -22.87 17.70
C PRO A 21 -38.55 -23.00 16.26
N THR A 22 -37.98 -21.92 15.73
CA THR A 22 -37.31 -21.91 14.44
C THR A 22 -36.02 -22.73 14.56
N ASP A 23 -35.84 -23.67 13.63
CA ASP A 23 -34.66 -24.51 13.56
C ASP A 23 -33.40 -23.63 13.43
N PRO A 24 -32.50 -23.62 14.42
CA PRO A 24 -31.31 -22.78 14.41
C PRO A 24 -30.37 -23.12 13.24
N VAL A 25 -30.45 -24.31 12.66
CA VAL A 25 -29.68 -24.70 11.47
C VAL A 25 -30.20 -24.00 10.21
N ALA A 26 -31.51 -23.85 10.08
CA ALA A 26 -32.13 -23.14 8.96
C ALA A 26 -31.83 -21.63 9.00
N LEU A 27 -31.89 -21.02 10.19
CA LEU A 27 -31.52 -19.62 10.42
C LEU A 27 -30.04 -19.35 10.11
N ALA A 28 -29.14 -20.26 10.49
CA ALA A 28 -27.73 -20.15 10.18
C ALA A 28 -27.45 -20.28 8.67
N ALA A 29 -28.15 -21.18 7.97
CA ALA A 29 -28.03 -21.35 6.53
C ALA A 29 -28.55 -20.15 5.73
N GLU A 30 -29.63 -19.51 6.19
CA GLU A 30 -30.19 -18.29 5.59
C GLU A 30 -29.26 -17.09 5.82
N ALA A 31 -28.76 -16.89 7.05
CA ALA A 31 -27.78 -15.85 7.35
C ALA A 31 -26.47 -16.01 6.55
N ALA A 32 -26.02 -17.25 6.31
CA ALA A 32 -24.84 -17.53 5.48
C ALA A 32 -25.06 -17.18 4.00
N ARG A 33 -26.28 -17.37 3.47
CA ARG A 33 -26.64 -16.97 2.10
C ARG A 33 -26.71 -15.45 1.97
N ASP A 34 -27.36 -14.78 2.91
CA ASP A 34 -27.44 -13.32 2.93
C ASP A 34 -26.05 -12.67 3.02
N ALA A 35 -25.15 -13.24 3.84
CA ALA A 35 -23.77 -12.79 3.93
C ALA A 35 -23.01 -13.01 2.61
N ALA A 36 -23.23 -14.14 1.91
CA ALA A 36 -22.61 -14.42 0.61
C ALA A 36 -23.09 -13.46 -0.48
N ASP A 37 -24.38 -13.15 -0.53
CA ASP A 37 -24.98 -12.21 -1.50
C ASP A 37 -24.52 -10.76 -1.23
N ALA A 38 -24.43 -10.36 0.04
CA ALA A 38 -23.86 -9.07 0.43
C ALA A 38 -22.37 -8.97 0.04
N ALA A 39 -21.59 -10.04 0.24
CA ALA A 39 -20.20 -10.10 -0.15
C ALA A 39 -20.01 -10.08 -1.69
N GLU A 40 -20.88 -10.73 -2.46
CA GLU A 40 -20.86 -10.63 -3.92
C GLU A 40 -21.23 -9.24 -4.43
N THR A 41 -22.23 -8.61 -3.83
CA THR A 41 -22.61 -7.23 -4.14
C THR A 41 -21.46 -6.26 -3.86
N ALA A 42 -20.81 -6.41 -2.69
CA ALA A 42 -19.62 -5.63 -2.35
C ALA A 42 -18.45 -5.87 -3.33
N ARG A 43 -18.23 -7.11 -3.77
CA ARG A 43 -17.20 -7.46 -4.78
C ARG A 43 -17.47 -6.80 -6.12
N ARG A 44 -18.70 -6.86 -6.62
CA ARG A 44 -19.09 -6.20 -7.88
C ARG A 44 -18.92 -4.69 -7.78
N ALA A 45 -19.36 -4.09 -6.68
CA ALA A 45 -19.18 -2.66 -6.43
C ALA A 45 -17.70 -2.27 -6.40
N HIS A 46 -16.84 -3.04 -5.70
CA HIS A 46 -15.41 -2.74 -5.63
C HIS A 46 -14.68 -2.93 -6.97
N ALA A 47 -15.02 -3.97 -7.74
CA ALA A 47 -14.45 -4.20 -9.06
C ALA A 47 -14.84 -3.10 -10.07
N GLU A 48 -16.10 -2.67 -10.04
CA GLU A 48 -16.57 -1.55 -10.85
C GLU A 48 -15.90 -0.23 -10.46
N ASP A 49 -15.72 -0.01 -9.16
CA ASP A 49 -15.01 1.12 -8.58
C ASP A 49 -13.54 1.19 -9.02
N ALA A 50 -12.80 0.08 -8.91
CA ALA A 50 -11.43 -0.02 -9.42
C ALA A 50 -11.36 0.25 -10.93
N ARG A 51 -12.34 -0.25 -11.70
CA ARG A 51 -12.43 -0.02 -13.15
C ARG A 51 -12.62 1.45 -13.50
N LEU A 52 -13.57 2.14 -12.85
CA LEU A 52 -13.87 3.56 -13.13
C LEU A 52 -12.70 4.47 -12.73
N ARG A 53 -12.01 4.21 -11.61
CA ARG A 53 -10.79 4.96 -11.27
C ARG A 53 -9.67 4.74 -12.27
N ALA A 54 -9.44 3.48 -12.67
CA ALA A 54 -8.44 3.16 -13.68
C ALA A 54 -8.77 3.77 -15.04
N GLU A 55 -10.06 3.94 -15.37
CA GLU A 55 -10.49 4.65 -16.57
C GLU A 55 -10.15 6.14 -16.52
N GLY A 56 -10.54 6.85 -15.44
CA GLY A 56 -10.21 8.27 -15.28
C GLY A 56 -8.71 8.53 -15.32
N GLN A 57 -7.91 7.69 -14.65
CA GLN A 57 -6.45 7.77 -14.68
C GLN A 57 -5.88 7.54 -16.09
N ARG A 58 -6.34 6.50 -16.81
CA ARG A 58 -5.90 6.23 -18.19
C ARG A 58 -6.28 7.38 -19.15
N ALA A 59 -7.46 7.96 -18.99
CA ALA A 59 -7.88 9.11 -19.79
C ALA A 59 -6.97 10.33 -19.57
N LEU A 60 -6.63 10.64 -18.32
CA LEU A 60 -5.73 11.74 -17.97
C LEU A 60 -4.30 11.50 -18.46
N GLN A 61 -3.80 10.26 -18.35
CA GLN A 61 -2.49 9.88 -18.89
C GLN A 61 -2.44 10.05 -20.42
N GLY A 62 -3.46 9.56 -21.13
CA GLY A 62 -3.57 9.72 -22.58
C GLY A 62 -3.64 11.20 -23.01
N LEU A 63 -4.42 12.00 -22.29
CA LEU A 63 -4.50 13.46 -22.51
C LEU A 63 -3.14 14.12 -22.28
N SER A 64 -2.42 13.74 -21.22
CA SER A 64 -1.08 14.25 -20.91
C SER A 64 -0.09 13.93 -22.04
N LEU A 65 -0.10 12.71 -22.57
CA LEU A 65 0.76 12.33 -23.71
C LEU A 65 0.44 13.14 -24.98
N GLN A 66 -0.84 13.38 -25.28
CA GLN A 66 -1.22 14.26 -26.40
C GLN A 66 -0.71 15.68 -26.20
N LEU A 67 -0.87 16.22 -24.99
CA LEU A 67 -0.43 17.56 -24.64
C LEU A 67 1.09 17.71 -24.72
N GLN A 68 1.83 16.76 -24.19
CA GLN A 68 3.30 16.73 -24.22
C GLN A 68 3.87 16.78 -25.64
N ARG A 69 3.20 16.18 -26.64
CA ARG A 69 3.65 16.26 -28.05
C ARG A 69 3.62 17.68 -28.62
N HIS A 70 2.74 18.54 -28.11
CA HIS A 70 2.68 19.94 -28.51
C HIS A 70 3.63 20.83 -27.72
N VAL A 71 3.90 20.47 -26.47
CA VAL A 71 4.74 21.21 -25.53
C VAL A 71 6.22 20.87 -25.69
N ASP A 72 6.58 19.63 -26.01
CA ASP A 72 7.96 19.22 -26.30
C ASP A 72 8.02 18.42 -27.61
N PRO A 73 8.06 19.10 -28.78
CA PRO A 73 8.11 18.42 -30.07
C PRO A 73 9.44 17.71 -30.35
N LEU A 74 10.48 17.94 -29.53
CA LEU A 74 11.78 17.29 -29.65
C LEU A 74 11.89 16.02 -28.80
N ALA A 75 10.98 15.82 -27.84
CA ALA A 75 10.91 14.59 -27.07
C ALA A 75 10.36 13.44 -27.91
N LYS A 76 10.98 12.27 -27.81
CA LYS A 76 10.43 11.02 -28.35
C LYS A 76 9.29 10.58 -27.44
N GLN A 77 8.09 11.09 -27.69
CA GLN A 77 6.90 10.76 -26.90
C GLN A 77 6.20 9.53 -27.45
N GLN A 78 5.82 8.62 -26.56
CA GLN A 78 4.99 7.49 -26.92
C GLN A 78 3.60 7.96 -27.39
N ALA A 79 2.91 7.11 -28.16
CA ALA A 79 1.51 7.34 -28.47
C ALA A 79 0.64 6.87 -27.32
N PRO A 80 -0.50 7.54 -27.05
CA PRO A 80 -1.50 6.95 -26.19
C PRO A 80 -1.85 5.55 -26.67
N THR A 81 -1.92 4.60 -25.75
CA THR A 81 -2.33 3.22 -26.04
C THR A 81 -3.81 3.17 -26.43
N THR A 82 -4.27 2.07 -27.04
CA THR A 82 -5.69 1.89 -27.37
C THR A 82 -6.59 2.07 -26.15
N ASP A 83 -6.21 1.48 -25.01
CA ASP A 83 -6.91 1.64 -23.74
C ASP A 83 -7.01 3.09 -23.27
N GLN A 84 -5.93 3.85 -23.41
CA GLN A 84 -5.92 5.28 -23.07
C GLN A 84 -6.81 6.08 -24.02
N LEU A 85 -6.77 5.81 -25.32
CA LEU A 85 -7.64 6.45 -26.31
C LEU A 85 -9.11 6.15 -26.02
N ASP A 86 -9.45 4.90 -25.69
CA ASP A 86 -10.81 4.49 -25.35
C ASP A 86 -11.31 5.13 -24.05
N ALA A 87 -10.44 5.23 -23.04
CA ALA A 87 -10.76 5.97 -21.83
C ALA A 87 -10.98 7.47 -22.11
N MET A 88 -10.16 8.08 -22.98
CA MET A 88 -10.36 9.46 -23.41
C MET A 88 -11.68 9.67 -24.16
N GLU A 89 -12.07 8.74 -25.02
CA GLU A 89 -13.36 8.77 -25.71
C GLU A 89 -14.52 8.75 -24.69
N ARG A 90 -14.43 7.94 -23.63
CA ARG A 90 -15.49 7.88 -22.60
C ARG A 90 -15.55 9.14 -21.73
N VAL A 91 -14.39 9.64 -21.29
CA VAL A 91 -14.28 10.79 -20.38
C VAL A 91 -14.51 12.11 -21.11
N PHE A 92 -13.83 12.33 -22.23
CA PHE A 92 -13.81 13.60 -22.97
C PHE A 92 -14.70 13.59 -24.22
N LYS A 93 -15.39 12.49 -24.53
CA LYS A 93 -16.22 12.32 -25.74
C LYS A 93 -15.42 12.46 -27.04
N SER A 94 -14.12 12.19 -26.97
CA SER A 94 -13.20 12.22 -28.10
C SER A 94 -11.88 11.51 -27.77
N ARG A 95 -11.39 10.69 -28.70
CA ARG A 95 -10.01 10.16 -28.71
C ARG A 95 -8.96 11.25 -28.94
N GLN A 96 -9.35 12.44 -29.40
CA GLN A 96 -8.49 13.64 -29.57
C GLN A 96 -9.17 14.87 -28.97
N PRO A 97 -9.24 14.99 -27.64
CA PRO A 97 -10.00 16.05 -26.97
C PRO A 97 -9.34 17.43 -27.10
N LEU A 98 -8.03 17.50 -27.39
CA LEU A 98 -7.33 18.75 -27.60
C LEU A 98 -7.53 19.26 -29.02
N ARG A 99 -8.21 20.40 -29.17
CA ARG A 99 -8.29 21.13 -30.44
C ARG A 99 -7.02 21.95 -30.62
N VAL A 100 -6.37 21.77 -31.76
CA VAL A 100 -5.09 22.43 -32.08
C VAL A 100 -5.29 23.42 -33.22
N GLU A 101 -5.08 24.70 -32.92
CA GLU A 101 -5.10 25.79 -33.90
C GLU A 101 -3.66 26.29 -34.12
N LEU A 102 -3.19 26.26 -35.37
CA LEU A 102 -1.89 26.82 -35.74
C LEU A 102 -2.03 28.32 -36.00
N LEU A 103 -1.41 29.15 -35.16
CA LEU A 103 -1.45 30.62 -35.24
C LEU A 103 -0.32 31.19 -36.13
N SER A 104 0.68 30.37 -36.47
CA SER A 104 1.81 30.74 -37.31
C SER A 104 1.64 30.26 -38.76
N LYS A 105 2.04 31.09 -39.74
CA LYS A 105 2.17 30.67 -41.14
C LYS A 105 3.24 29.59 -41.29
N ARG A 106 3.15 28.77 -42.35
CA ARG A 106 4.14 27.73 -42.69
C ARG A 106 5.54 28.37 -42.83
N GLY A 107 6.54 27.84 -42.14
CA GLY A 107 7.93 28.35 -42.15
C GLY A 107 8.26 29.40 -41.07
N ALA A 108 7.29 29.89 -40.29
CA ALA A 108 7.52 30.76 -39.13
C ALA A 108 7.69 29.96 -37.82
N PRO A 109 8.22 30.56 -36.74
CA PRO A 109 8.23 29.95 -35.41
C PRO A 109 6.84 29.40 -35.05
N LYS A 110 6.80 28.16 -34.55
CA LYS A 110 5.56 27.41 -34.37
C LYS A 110 4.77 28.01 -33.20
N ARG A 111 3.65 28.67 -33.51
CA ARG A 111 2.71 29.21 -32.52
C ARG A 111 1.41 28.46 -32.61
N GLN A 112 0.97 27.90 -31.49
CA GLN A 112 -0.24 27.06 -31.44
C GLN A 112 -1.13 27.48 -30.28
N ARG A 113 -2.43 27.35 -30.47
CA ARG A 113 -3.43 27.38 -29.42
C ARG A 113 -4.01 25.98 -29.29
N LEU A 114 -3.96 25.45 -28.08
CA LEU A 114 -4.54 24.18 -27.67
C LEU A 114 -5.79 24.52 -26.85
N THR A 115 -6.92 23.91 -27.17
CA THR A 115 -8.16 24.08 -26.40
C THR A 115 -8.68 22.72 -26.00
N LEU A 116 -8.82 22.49 -24.69
CA LEU A 116 -9.67 21.44 -24.16
C LEU A 116 -11.08 22.02 -24.02
N PRO A 117 -12.08 21.54 -24.78
CA PRO A 117 -13.45 22.03 -24.66
C PRO A 117 -14.03 21.80 -23.26
N ALA A 118 -15.07 22.57 -22.93
CA ALA A 118 -15.87 22.29 -21.74
C ALA A 118 -16.43 20.87 -21.78
N GLY A 119 -16.54 20.25 -20.63
CA GLY A 119 -17.04 18.90 -20.53
C GLY A 119 -17.45 18.55 -19.11
N ALA A 120 -18.05 17.37 -19.01
CA ALA A 120 -18.45 16.77 -17.75
C ALA A 120 -18.19 15.27 -17.80
N TYR A 121 -17.73 14.73 -16.68
CA TYR A 121 -17.52 13.30 -16.49
C TYR A 121 -18.01 12.90 -15.10
N THR A 122 -18.92 11.93 -15.05
CA THR A 122 -19.37 11.32 -13.81
C THR A 122 -18.66 9.98 -13.66
N GLY A 123 -17.69 9.95 -12.75
CA GLY A 123 -17.07 8.73 -12.27
C GLY A 123 -17.67 8.27 -10.96
N ILE A 124 -17.12 7.21 -10.38
CA ILE A 124 -17.53 6.72 -9.06
C ILE A 124 -17.23 7.71 -7.94
N ASP A 125 -16.09 8.40 -8.04
CA ASP A 125 -15.65 9.40 -7.06
C ASP A 125 -16.36 10.76 -7.28
N GLY A 126 -17.45 10.82 -8.06
CA GLY A 126 -18.24 12.03 -8.26
C GLY A 126 -18.26 12.57 -9.68
N THR A 127 -18.92 13.72 -9.85
CA THR A 127 -19.04 14.42 -11.12
C THR A 127 -18.03 15.55 -11.20
N THR A 128 -17.20 15.50 -12.23
CA THR A 128 -16.27 16.58 -12.59
C THR A 128 -16.85 17.36 -13.77
N THR A 129 -17.04 18.66 -13.61
CA THR A 129 -17.34 19.58 -14.70
C THR A 129 -16.20 20.56 -14.86
N TRP A 130 -15.88 20.93 -16.11
CA TRP A 130 -14.82 21.89 -16.39
C TRP A 130 -15.22 22.82 -17.51
N GLN A 131 -14.78 24.07 -17.39
CA GLN A 131 -14.89 25.08 -18.44
C GLN A 131 -13.73 24.92 -19.44
N PRO A 132 -13.82 25.53 -20.64
CA PRO A 132 -12.79 25.36 -21.65
C PRO A 132 -11.43 25.83 -21.15
N LEU A 133 -10.42 24.95 -21.23
CA LEU A 133 -9.04 25.29 -20.93
C LEU A 133 -8.34 25.67 -22.23
N THR A 134 -7.70 26.83 -22.26
CA THR A 134 -6.94 27.30 -23.43
C THR A 134 -5.47 27.43 -23.06
N TRP A 135 -4.58 26.88 -23.89
CA TRP A 135 -3.14 26.97 -23.74
C TRP A 135 -2.50 27.43 -25.05
N GLN A 136 -1.84 28.59 -25.03
CA GLN A 136 -1.01 29.04 -26.13
C GLN A 136 0.44 28.62 -25.90
N VAL A 137 1.05 28.00 -26.92
CA VAL A 137 2.43 27.53 -26.89
C VAL A 137 3.17 28.11 -28.09
N ASN A 138 4.26 28.80 -27.81
CA ASN A 138 5.11 29.45 -28.81
C ASN A 138 6.51 28.85 -28.73
N HIS A 139 6.95 28.21 -29.80
CA HIS A 139 8.28 27.63 -29.93
C HIS A 139 9.17 28.52 -30.80
N SER A 140 10.46 28.58 -30.47
CA SER A 140 11.49 29.03 -31.42
C SER A 140 11.56 28.09 -32.63
N ALA A 141 12.22 28.54 -33.70
CA ALA A 141 12.36 27.74 -34.94
C ALA A 141 13.08 26.39 -34.70
N ASP A 142 14.01 26.33 -33.75
CA ASP A 142 14.72 25.11 -33.34
C ASP A 142 13.99 24.32 -32.23
N ALA A 143 12.82 24.79 -31.78
CA ALA A 143 12.05 24.26 -30.67
C ALA A 143 12.83 24.10 -29.34
N ARG A 144 13.91 24.87 -29.15
CA ARG A 144 14.67 24.89 -27.89
C ARG A 144 14.29 26.00 -26.94
N ARG A 145 13.42 26.94 -27.35
CA ARG A 145 12.80 27.93 -26.47
C ARG A 145 11.29 27.80 -26.60
N MET A 146 10.62 27.84 -25.46
CA MET A 146 9.18 27.77 -25.37
C MET A 146 8.67 28.87 -24.44
N ASP A 147 7.79 29.72 -24.96
CA ASP A 147 6.94 30.59 -24.16
C ASP A 147 5.52 30.04 -24.20
N SER A 148 4.85 29.98 -23.07
CA SER A 148 3.49 29.44 -23.03
C SER A 148 2.62 30.15 -22.02
N THR A 149 1.32 30.26 -22.32
CA THR A 149 0.32 30.84 -21.43
C THR A 149 -0.93 29.99 -21.41
N PHE A 150 -1.44 29.65 -20.23
CA PHE A 150 -2.72 28.94 -20.12
C PHE A 150 -3.72 29.77 -19.32
N VAL A 151 -4.99 29.58 -19.64
CA VAL A 151 -6.14 30.14 -18.93
C VAL A 151 -7.17 29.03 -18.77
N TRP A 152 -7.66 28.88 -17.55
CA TRP A 152 -8.68 27.92 -17.19
C TRP A 152 -9.70 28.60 -16.26
N PRO A 153 -10.85 29.02 -16.81
CA PRO A 153 -11.88 29.75 -16.07
C PRO A 153 -12.41 28.98 -14.83
N GLY A 154 -12.47 27.65 -14.89
CA GLY A 154 -12.69 26.87 -13.69
C GLY A 154 -13.09 25.41 -13.92
N ALA A 155 -13.15 24.69 -12.81
CA ALA A 155 -13.70 23.35 -12.73
C ALA A 155 -14.26 23.06 -11.34
N VAL A 156 -15.21 22.13 -11.31
CA VAL A 156 -15.86 21.64 -10.10
C VAL A 156 -15.80 20.12 -10.12
N HIS A 157 -15.30 19.54 -9.04
CA HIS A 157 -15.38 18.11 -8.78
C HIS A 157 -16.26 17.89 -7.55
N ALA A 158 -17.47 17.38 -7.76
CA ALA A 158 -18.48 17.18 -6.71
C ALA A 158 -18.67 15.68 -6.44
N GLN A 159 -18.52 15.28 -5.19
CA GLN A 159 -18.62 13.90 -4.73
C GLN A 159 -19.39 13.81 -3.41
N ALA A 160 -19.79 12.60 -3.01
CA ALA A 160 -20.52 12.39 -1.74
C ALA A 160 -19.74 12.94 -0.52
N LYS A 161 -18.41 12.92 -0.59
CA LYS A 161 -17.50 13.40 0.45
C LYS A 161 -17.10 14.87 0.31
N GLY A 162 -17.66 15.62 -0.64
CA GLY A 162 -17.37 17.04 -0.76
C GLY A 162 -17.29 17.58 -2.18
N THR A 163 -16.99 18.87 -2.29
CA THR A 163 -16.82 19.59 -3.55
C THR A 163 -15.45 20.27 -3.56
N LEU A 164 -14.70 20.09 -4.65
CA LEU A 164 -13.52 20.87 -4.98
C LEU A 164 -13.85 21.81 -6.14
N THR A 165 -13.69 23.10 -5.94
CA THR A 165 -13.90 24.13 -6.96
C THR A 165 -12.60 24.91 -7.19
N VAL A 166 -12.22 25.07 -8.46
CA VAL A 166 -11.09 25.90 -8.90
C VAL A 166 -11.64 27.00 -9.80
N GLN A 167 -11.26 28.25 -9.56
CA GLN A 167 -11.74 29.43 -10.30
C GLN A 167 -10.58 30.28 -10.81
N ASP A 168 -10.71 30.72 -12.07
CA ASP A 168 -9.83 31.66 -12.76
C ASP A 168 -8.33 31.32 -12.60
N ALA A 169 -7.99 30.08 -12.94
CA ALA A 169 -6.61 29.64 -12.97
C ALA A 169 -5.93 30.15 -14.25
N ALA A 170 -4.71 30.67 -14.12
CA ALA A 170 -3.91 31.10 -15.25
C ALA A 170 -2.44 30.81 -14.99
N GLY A 171 -1.65 30.77 -16.06
CA GLY A 171 -0.20 30.69 -15.91
C GLY A 171 0.56 31.10 -17.14
N LYS A 172 1.84 31.40 -16.91
CA LYS A 172 2.81 31.72 -17.94
C LYS A 172 4.11 30.98 -17.67
N SER A 173 4.76 30.49 -18.72
CA SER A 173 6.02 29.78 -18.62
C SER A 173 6.97 30.23 -19.71
N GLN A 174 8.24 30.41 -19.36
CA GLN A 174 9.33 30.69 -20.29
C GLN A 174 10.42 29.66 -20.05
N GLN A 175 10.68 28.82 -21.03
CA GLN A 175 11.52 27.64 -20.89
C GLN A 175 12.56 27.58 -22.02
N ARG A 176 13.73 27.03 -21.71
CA ARG A 176 14.80 26.72 -22.65
C ARG A 176 15.22 25.27 -22.46
N ARG A 177 15.27 24.52 -23.55
CA ARG A 177 15.67 23.12 -23.55
C ARG A 177 17.19 22.98 -23.55
N GLY A 178 17.71 22.23 -22.60
CA GLY A 178 19.11 21.82 -22.54
C GLY A 178 19.45 20.75 -23.58
N THR A 179 20.74 20.50 -23.76
CA THR A 179 21.25 19.43 -24.65
C THR A 179 20.93 18.03 -24.13
N ASP A 180 20.69 17.91 -22.83
CA ASP A 180 20.21 16.72 -22.12
C ASP A 180 18.70 16.50 -22.22
N GLY A 181 17.98 17.40 -22.91
CA GLY A 181 16.53 17.31 -23.10
C GLY A 181 15.68 17.86 -21.95
N LEU A 182 16.29 18.33 -20.87
CA LEU A 182 15.57 18.96 -19.75
C LEU A 182 15.17 20.40 -20.08
N TRP A 183 14.06 20.86 -19.51
CA TRP A 183 13.60 22.24 -19.61
C TRP A 183 14.07 23.08 -18.42
N PHE A 184 14.64 24.24 -18.71
CA PHE A 184 15.12 25.21 -17.72
C PHE A 184 14.43 26.55 -17.95
N GLY A 185 13.97 27.19 -16.89
CA GLY A 185 13.19 28.40 -17.06
C GLY A 185 12.37 28.78 -15.86
N ARG A 186 11.35 29.60 -16.09
CA ARG A 186 10.47 30.14 -15.05
C ARG A 186 9.03 29.85 -15.41
N THR A 187 8.26 29.43 -14.43
CA THR A 187 6.81 29.28 -14.53
C THR A 187 6.17 30.12 -13.43
N HIS A 188 5.08 30.79 -13.77
CA HIS A 188 4.22 31.49 -12.82
C HIS A 188 2.79 31.02 -13.03
N PHE A 189 2.07 30.76 -11.95
CA PHE A 189 0.66 30.42 -11.99
C PHE A 189 -0.11 31.24 -10.95
N THR A 190 -1.39 31.42 -11.22
CA THR A 190 -2.35 32.06 -10.32
C THR A 190 -3.66 31.28 -10.33
N ALA A 191 -4.40 31.33 -9.24
CA ALA A 191 -5.81 30.96 -9.20
C ALA A 191 -6.53 31.94 -8.27
N GLU A 192 -7.69 32.43 -8.70
CA GLU A 192 -8.44 33.41 -7.91
C GLU A 192 -9.02 32.78 -6.64
N ASN A 193 -9.55 31.57 -6.77
CA ASN A 193 -10.06 30.81 -5.64
C ASN A 193 -9.89 29.31 -5.86
N VAL A 194 -9.45 28.61 -4.82
CA VAL A 194 -9.57 27.15 -4.70
C VAL A 194 -10.37 26.86 -3.45
N ARG A 195 -11.55 26.28 -3.62
CA ARG A 195 -12.50 26.00 -2.53
C ARG A 195 -12.68 24.52 -2.33
N PHE A 196 -12.57 24.10 -1.07
CA PHE A 196 -12.85 22.74 -0.63
C PHE A 196 -14.05 22.75 0.33
N GLU A 197 -15.03 21.91 0.04
CA GLU A 197 -16.19 21.69 0.89
C GLU A 197 -16.26 20.21 1.21
N ALA A 198 -16.44 19.83 2.48
CA ALA A 198 -16.61 18.43 2.87
C ALA A 198 -17.81 18.29 3.83
N PRO A 199 -18.54 17.18 3.83
CA PRO A 199 -19.61 16.93 4.77
C PRO A 199 -19.11 17.09 6.20
N ASN A 200 -19.93 17.72 7.05
CA ASN A 200 -19.65 17.93 8.46
C ASN A 200 -18.38 18.76 8.75
N SER A 201 -17.82 19.45 7.74
CA SER A 201 -16.67 20.33 7.89
C SER A 201 -16.98 21.70 7.29
N PRO A 202 -16.49 22.80 7.88
CA PRO A 202 -16.63 24.10 7.27
C PRO A 202 -15.83 24.17 5.95
N PRO A 203 -16.28 24.97 4.97
CA PRO A 203 -15.55 25.16 3.72
C PRO A 203 -14.20 25.82 3.99
N ALA A 204 -13.21 25.48 3.16
CA ALA A 204 -11.90 26.09 3.11
C ALA A 204 -11.69 26.80 1.76
N ASP A 205 -11.51 28.12 1.79
CA ASP A 205 -11.25 28.95 0.60
C ASP A 205 -9.79 29.42 0.60
N PHE A 206 -9.06 29.11 -0.47
CA PHE A 206 -7.71 29.59 -0.76
C PHE A 206 -7.80 30.69 -1.82
N ILE A 207 -7.75 31.95 -1.38
CA ILE A 207 -8.05 33.12 -2.20
C ILE A 207 -6.75 33.78 -2.65
N HIS A 208 -6.71 34.14 -3.94
CA HIS A 208 -5.55 34.69 -4.65
C HIS A 208 -4.30 33.83 -4.46
N LEU A 209 -4.39 32.55 -4.85
CA LEU A 209 -3.23 31.67 -4.91
C LEU A 209 -2.30 32.14 -6.02
N ARG A 210 -1.01 32.29 -5.69
CA ARG A 210 0.06 32.56 -6.64
C ARG A 210 1.16 31.55 -6.41
N GLY A 211 1.78 31.11 -7.49
CA GLY A 211 3.03 30.38 -7.36
C GLY A 211 3.99 30.67 -8.48
N ARG A 212 5.25 30.39 -8.19
CA ARG A 212 6.38 30.56 -9.09
C ARG A 212 7.30 29.36 -8.93
N SER A 213 7.82 28.88 -10.05
CA SER A 213 8.89 27.90 -10.07
C SER A 213 9.99 28.39 -10.99
N THR A 214 11.25 28.20 -10.59
CA THR A 214 12.42 28.47 -11.41
C THR A 214 13.29 27.23 -11.45
N THR A 215 13.67 26.79 -12.65
CA THR A 215 14.57 25.67 -12.87
C THR A 215 15.83 26.19 -13.56
N SER A 216 16.99 26.01 -12.93
CA SER A 216 18.26 26.54 -13.41
C SER A 216 19.33 25.46 -13.55
N PRO A 217 20.18 25.51 -14.59
CA PRO A 217 21.28 24.57 -14.76
C PRO A 217 22.45 24.93 -13.82
N ALA A 218 23.11 23.91 -13.27
CA ALA A 218 24.27 24.04 -12.38
C ALA A 218 25.31 22.96 -12.71
N GLY A 219 26.01 23.13 -13.83
CA GLY A 219 26.97 22.12 -14.34
C GLY A 219 26.30 20.80 -14.69
N LYS A 220 26.73 19.70 -14.07
CA LYS A 220 26.10 18.37 -14.18
C LYS A 220 24.81 18.24 -13.36
N SER A 221 24.56 19.20 -12.48
CA SER A 221 23.38 19.26 -11.62
C SER A 221 22.41 20.37 -12.07
N MET A 222 21.26 20.46 -11.41
CA MET A 222 20.29 21.52 -11.58
C MET A 222 19.72 21.97 -10.23
N HIS A 223 19.12 23.14 -10.20
CA HIS A 223 18.40 23.65 -9.05
C HIS A 223 16.95 23.96 -9.41
N GLN A 224 16.06 23.74 -8.46
CA GLN A 224 14.65 24.10 -8.58
C GLN A 224 14.24 24.95 -7.38
N ASP A 225 13.76 26.15 -7.65
CA ASP A 225 13.21 27.05 -6.64
C ASP A 225 11.70 27.10 -6.81
N TYR A 226 10.96 27.02 -5.71
CA TYR A 226 9.51 27.08 -5.67
C TYR A 226 9.08 28.12 -4.63
N ASP A 227 8.09 28.92 -5.00
CA ASP A 227 7.50 29.96 -4.17
C ASP A 227 5.98 29.91 -4.36
N MET A 228 5.23 29.80 -3.28
CA MET A 228 3.77 29.73 -3.27
C MET A 228 3.23 30.67 -2.21
N LEU A 229 2.29 31.52 -2.61
CA LEU A 229 1.63 32.50 -1.76
C LEU A 229 0.12 32.32 -1.86
N VAL A 230 -0.54 32.20 -0.72
CA VAL A 230 -1.98 32.35 -0.59
C VAL A 230 -2.23 33.65 0.16
N GLU A 231 -2.84 34.64 -0.48
CA GLU A 231 -3.09 35.93 0.18
C GLU A 231 -4.20 35.86 1.22
N ARG A 232 -5.07 34.85 1.16
CA ARG A 232 -6.04 34.63 2.23
C ARG A 232 -6.51 33.19 2.26
N LEU A 233 -6.46 32.58 3.44
CA LEU A 233 -7.07 31.28 3.69
C LEU A 233 -8.21 31.46 4.68
N LYS A 234 -9.44 31.11 4.26
CA LYS A 234 -10.63 31.19 5.11
C LYS A 234 -11.14 29.78 5.42
N VAL A 235 -11.31 29.47 6.70
CA VAL A 235 -11.91 28.21 7.18
C VAL A 235 -12.92 28.54 8.27
N ALA A 236 -14.20 28.35 8.01
CA ALA A 236 -15.28 28.87 8.87
C ALA A 236 -15.08 30.39 9.16
N ASP A 237 -15.03 30.75 10.44
CA ASP A 237 -14.77 32.11 10.93
C ASP A 237 -13.27 32.43 11.12
N PHE A 238 -12.40 31.45 10.87
CA PHE A 238 -10.96 31.67 10.93
C PHE A 238 -10.44 32.17 9.59
N THR A 239 -9.72 33.30 9.60
CA THR A 239 -9.08 33.86 8.42
C THR A 239 -7.59 34.03 8.68
N LEU A 240 -6.77 33.33 7.90
CA LEU A 240 -5.34 33.56 7.80
C LEU A 240 -5.09 34.63 6.72
N GLU A 241 -4.37 35.68 7.08
CA GLU A 241 -4.10 36.84 6.22
C GLU A 241 -3.04 36.57 5.17
N GLN A 242 -2.22 35.53 5.36
CA GLN A 242 -1.21 35.13 4.40
C GLN A 242 -0.69 33.74 4.76
N LEU A 243 -0.49 32.89 3.75
CA LEU A 243 0.32 31.68 3.85
C LEU A 243 1.38 31.75 2.75
N HIS A 244 2.66 31.71 3.10
CA HIS A 244 3.77 31.72 2.16
C HIS A 244 4.63 30.48 2.37
N MET A 245 5.01 29.84 1.27
CA MET A 245 5.84 28.64 1.25
C MET A 245 6.89 28.78 0.15
N ALA A 246 8.16 28.83 0.52
CA ALA A 246 9.29 28.93 -0.38
C ALA A 246 10.30 27.81 -0.07
N PHE A 247 10.65 27.03 -1.09
CA PHE A 247 11.59 25.93 -0.97
C PHE A 247 12.51 25.82 -2.19
N GLN A 248 13.71 25.31 -1.95
CA GLN A 248 14.75 25.13 -2.95
C GLN A 248 15.24 23.69 -2.91
N LEU A 249 15.31 23.07 -4.08
CA LEU A 249 15.99 21.82 -4.31
C LEU A 249 17.33 22.13 -4.98
N ARG A 250 18.43 21.80 -4.31
CA ARG A 250 19.80 22.03 -4.78
C ARG A 250 20.46 20.72 -5.19
N ASN A 251 21.46 20.83 -6.05
CA ASN A 251 22.32 19.72 -6.51
C ASN A 251 21.56 18.49 -7.05
N LEU A 252 20.48 18.70 -7.79
CA LEU A 252 19.75 17.59 -8.42
C LEU A 252 20.55 17.07 -9.62
N ASP A 253 20.98 15.81 -9.63
CA ASP A 253 21.66 15.22 -10.79
C ASP A 253 20.76 15.24 -12.04
N ARG A 254 21.23 15.83 -13.13
CA ARG A 254 20.42 16.02 -14.35
C ARG A 254 20.09 14.69 -15.01
N ALA A 255 21.00 13.71 -14.99
CA ALA A 255 20.76 12.41 -15.58
C ALA A 255 19.71 11.62 -14.78
N ALA A 256 19.75 11.71 -13.45
CA ALA A 256 18.73 11.15 -12.57
C ALA A 256 17.36 11.80 -12.81
N VAL A 257 17.28 13.14 -12.86
CA VAL A 257 16.03 13.87 -13.15
C VAL A 257 15.48 13.52 -14.52
N ALA A 258 16.32 13.40 -15.55
CA ALA A 258 15.88 13.00 -16.88
C ALA A 258 15.28 11.59 -16.91
N ARG A 259 15.81 10.65 -16.11
CA ARG A 259 15.23 9.30 -15.95
C ARG A 259 13.90 9.33 -15.19
N ILE A 260 13.81 10.15 -14.14
CA ILE A 260 12.56 10.36 -13.38
C ILE A 260 11.46 10.87 -14.31
N ALA A 261 11.76 11.86 -15.16
CA ALA A 261 10.79 12.43 -16.09
C ALA A 261 10.28 11.45 -17.16
N GLN A 262 10.99 10.35 -17.40
CA GLN A 262 10.60 9.29 -18.34
C GLN A 262 9.87 8.12 -17.68
N THR A 263 9.76 8.13 -16.35
CA THR A 263 9.16 7.05 -15.58
C THR A 263 7.65 7.20 -15.51
N GLU A 264 6.93 6.10 -15.68
CA GLU A 264 5.48 6.09 -15.48
C GLU A 264 5.13 6.26 -13.99
N ALA A 265 4.14 7.11 -13.71
CA ALA A 265 3.66 7.32 -12.35
C ALA A 265 2.99 6.05 -11.81
N GLY A 266 3.51 5.51 -10.70
CA GLY A 266 2.91 4.36 -10.00
C GLY A 266 3.90 3.27 -9.57
N ASP A 267 5.10 3.23 -10.15
CA ASP A 267 6.14 2.28 -9.76
C ASP A 267 6.90 2.79 -8.52
N LYS A 268 6.47 2.34 -7.34
CA LYS A 268 7.06 2.74 -6.04
C LYS A 268 8.53 2.35 -5.91
N ASP A 269 8.94 1.22 -6.48
CA ASP A 269 10.32 0.73 -6.40
C ASP A 269 11.23 1.63 -7.24
N LEU A 270 10.74 2.04 -8.41
CA LEU A 270 11.45 2.98 -9.26
C LEU A 270 11.53 4.39 -8.65
N VAL A 271 10.46 4.86 -7.99
CA VAL A 271 10.50 6.13 -7.23
C VAL A 271 11.54 6.07 -6.11
N TYR A 272 11.61 4.96 -5.35
CA TYR A 272 12.62 4.80 -4.32
C TYR A 272 14.04 4.77 -4.90
N ALA A 273 14.27 4.01 -5.97
CA ALA A 273 15.55 3.95 -6.66
C ALA A 273 15.98 5.35 -7.15
N GLN A 274 15.04 6.16 -7.62
CA GLN A 274 15.30 7.53 -8.07
C GLN A 274 15.60 8.50 -6.92
N LEU A 275 14.84 8.44 -5.83
CA LEU A 275 15.13 9.20 -4.61
C LEU A 275 16.50 8.84 -4.05
N LYS A 276 16.87 7.55 -4.07
CA LYS A 276 18.20 7.07 -3.74
C LYS A 276 19.27 7.71 -4.63
N GLN A 277 19.07 7.74 -5.95
CA GLN A 277 20.04 8.39 -6.87
C GLN A 277 20.18 9.89 -6.62
N LEU A 278 19.09 10.60 -6.33
CA LEU A 278 19.14 12.01 -5.96
C LEU A 278 19.93 12.21 -4.66
N ALA A 279 19.67 11.38 -3.64
CA ALA A 279 20.42 11.42 -2.39
C ALA A 279 21.91 11.14 -2.60
N LEU A 280 22.28 10.11 -3.40
CA LEU A 280 23.67 9.81 -3.78
C LEU A 280 24.35 10.98 -4.52
N SER A 281 23.58 11.78 -5.26
CA SER A 281 24.10 12.99 -5.93
C SER A 281 24.30 14.19 -5.02
N GLY A 282 23.95 14.08 -3.73
CA GLY A 282 24.05 15.18 -2.76
C GLY A 282 22.91 16.18 -2.86
N ALA A 283 21.72 15.74 -3.29
CA ALA A 283 20.54 16.59 -3.32
C ALA A 283 20.22 17.14 -1.92
N GLU A 284 19.80 18.40 -1.89
CA GLU A 284 19.45 19.12 -0.67
C GLU A 284 18.10 19.81 -0.84
N LEU A 285 17.23 19.66 0.16
CA LEU A 285 16.01 20.44 0.30
C LEU A 285 16.25 21.56 1.31
N ARG A 286 16.09 22.80 0.88
CA ARG A 286 16.12 23.98 1.74
C ARG A 286 14.74 24.61 1.78
N ILE A 287 14.26 24.86 2.99
CA ILE A 287 13.05 25.63 3.26
C ILE A 287 13.49 27.07 3.54
N ASP A 288 13.25 27.95 2.56
CA ASP A 288 13.59 29.37 2.68
C ASP A 288 12.66 30.07 3.67
N ASP A 289 11.35 29.82 3.52
CA ASP A 289 10.31 30.35 4.39
C ASP A 289 9.05 29.50 4.29
N ILE A 290 8.52 29.07 5.43
CA ILE A 290 7.14 28.64 5.57
C ILE A 290 6.55 29.56 6.63
N SER A 291 5.76 30.54 6.21
CA SER A 291 5.20 31.54 7.10
C SER A 291 3.69 31.67 6.99
N ALA A 292 3.07 31.98 8.12
CA ALA A 292 1.63 32.16 8.24
C ALA A 292 1.36 33.45 9.03
N ARG A 293 0.56 34.35 8.45
CA ARG A 293 0.17 35.62 9.08
C ARG A 293 -1.27 35.57 9.60
N TYR A 294 -1.45 35.92 10.87
CA TYR A 294 -2.74 36.00 11.52
C TYR A 294 -2.80 37.23 12.43
N LYS A 295 -3.82 38.08 12.21
CA LYS A 295 -4.01 39.34 12.95
C LYS A 295 -2.74 40.19 13.01
N GLY A 296 -2.06 40.36 11.87
CA GLY A 296 -0.82 41.12 11.77
C GLY A 296 0.45 40.45 12.33
N HIS A 297 0.34 39.30 12.99
CA HIS A 297 1.50 38.56 13.52
C HIS A 297 1.89 37.42 12.58
N THR A 298 3.20 37.22 12.36
CA THR A 298 3.72 36.20 11.45
C THR A 298 4.49 35.14 12.23
N ALA A 299 4.04 33.89 12.16
CA ALA A 299 4.84 32.72 12.53
C ALA A 299 5.62 32.24 11.31
N SER A 300 6.85 31.77 11.50
CA SER A 300 7.68 31.28 10.39
C SER A 300 8.53 30.08 10.79
N VAL A 301 8.86 29.27 9.79
CA VAL A 301 9.78 28.13 9.86
C VAL A 301 10.72 28.20 8.67
N HIS A 302 12.02 27.98 8.91
CA HIS A 302 13.02 27.80 7.87
C HIS A 302 13.90 26.60 8.22
N GLY A 303 14.60 26.04 7.23
CA GLY A 303 15.42 24.88 7.50
C GLY A 303 16.07 24.24 6.29
N THR A 304 16.77 23.13 6.55
CA THR A 304 17.49 22.35 5.54
C THR A 304 17.36 20.87 5.85
N VAL A 305 17.35 20.05 4.80
CA VAL A 305 17.39 18.59 4.85
C VAL A 305 18.39 18.12 3.78
N ALA A 306 19.39 17.36 4.20
CA ALA A 306 20.43 16.84 3.32
C ALA A 306 20.91 15.45 3.77
N LEU A 307 21.47 14.70 2.82
CA LEU A 307 22.14 13.42 3.04
C LEU A 307 23.60 13.50 2.53
N PRO A 308 24.47 14.32 3.15
CA PRO A 308 25.80 14.57 2.63
C PRO A 308 26.67 13.32 2.64
N GLY A 309 27.29 13.03 1.48
CA GLY A 309 28.25 11.93 1.34
C GLY A 309 27.66 10.55 1.59
N VAL A 310 26.36 10.39 1.34
CA VAL A 310 25.69 9.09 1.41
C VAL A 310 26.19 8.17 0.30
N THR A 311 26.36 6.89 0.61
CA THR A 311 26.85 5.84 -0.28
C THR A 311 25.78 4.76 -0.45
N ASN A 312 25.97 3.81 -1.38
CA ASN A 312 25.04 2.69 -1.56
C ASN A 312 24.88 1.84 -0.29
N ASP A 313 25.96 1.66 0.48
CA ASP A 313 25.93 0.90 1.74
C ASP A 313 25.03 1.56 2.80
N ASP A 314 24.94 2.89 2.82
CA ASP A 314 24.11 3.60 3.78
C ASP A 314 22.61 3.30 3.60
N PHE A 315 22.18 2.87 2.41
CA PHE A 315 20.79 2.46 2.13
C PHE A 315 20.50 1.00 2.53
N SER A 316 21.51 0.23 2.95
CA SER A 316 21.30 -1.15 3.44
C SER A 316 20.52 -1.21 4.76
N SER A 317 20.50 -0.12 5.53
CA SER A 317 19.62 -0.01 6.70
C SER A 317 19.27 1.43 7.03
N VAL A 318 18.07 1.64 7.58
CA VAL A 318 17.62 2.96 8.06
C VAL A 318 18.59 3.53 9.09
N ALA A 319 19.16 2.69 9.97
CA ALA A 319 20.12 3.13 10.98
C ALA A 319 21.42 3.71 10.39
N LYS A 320 21.92 3.18 9.26
CA LYS A 320 23.07 3.78 8.56
C LYS A 320 22.66 5.09 7.90
N LEU A 321 21.52 5.11 7.21
CA LEU A 321 21.01 6.30 6.53
C LEU A 321 20.73 7.46 7.50
N THR A 322 20.11 7.20 8.66
CA THR A 322 19.80 8.24 9.66
C THR A 322 21.04 8.82 10.31
N ARG A 323 22.17 8.12 10.32
CA ARG A 323 23.47 8.70 10.71
C ARG A 323 24.00 9.71 9.70
N LYS A 324 23.64 9.56 8.42
CA LYS A 324 23.99 10.50 7.34
C LYS A 324 22.99 11.64 7.20
N LEU A 325 21.74 11.44 7.64
CA LEU A 325 20.70 12.46 7.63
C LEU A 325 21.18 13.68 8.45
N LYS A 326 21.12 14.84 7.82
CA LYS A 326 21.23 16.13 8.49
C LYS A 326 19.98 16.91 8.20
N PHE A 327 19.26 17.31 9.24
CA PHE A 327 18.26 18.34 9.09
C PHE A 327 18.37 19.36 10.21
N ARG A 328 17.96 20.58 9.90
CA ARG A 328 17.85 21.67 10.85
C ARG A 328 16.62 22.48 10.50
N PHE A 329 15.74 22.68 11.47
CA PHE A 329 14.59 23.56 11.36
C PHE A 329 14.62 24.57 12.49
N ASP A 330 14.43 25.83 12.14
CA ASP A 330 14.32 26.92 13.09
C ASP A 330 12.93 27.53 12.92
N ALA A 331 12.17 27.62 14.01
CA ALA A 331 10.83 28.19 14.02
C ALA A 331 10.73 29.37 14.99
N LYS A 332 9.95 30.37 14.57
CA LYS A 332 9.67 31.59 15.33
C LYS A 332 8.17 31.81 15.39
N VAL A 333 7.64 31.94 16.61
CA VAL A 333 6.23 32.24 16.86
C VAL A 333 6.13 33.42 17.82
N PRO A 334 5.66 34.60 17.38
CA PRO A 334 5.47 35.75 18.27
C PRO A 334 4.53 35.42 19.43
N LEU A 335 4.86 35.85 20.65
CA LEU A 335 3.98 35.65 21.82
C LEU A 335 2.60 36.31 21.66
N PRO A 336 2.46 37.50 21.04
CA PRO A 336 1.15 38.06 20.72
C PRO A 336 0.28 37.14 19.87
N LEU A 337 0.88 36.42 18.91
CA LEU A 337 0.16 35.43 18.11
C LEU A 337 -0.34 34.26 18.96
N VAL A 338 0.48 33.75 19.88
CA VAL A 338 0.07 32.67 20.80
C VAL A 338 -1.13 33.12 21.64
N ARG A 339 -1.13 34.38 22.10
CA ARG A 339 -2.23 34.97 22.86
C ARG A 339 -3.51 35.11 22.03
N GLU A 340 -3.40 35.54 20.77
CA GLU A 340 -4.53 35.62 19.84
C GLU A 340 -5.15 34.24 19.58
N ILE A 341 -4.32 33.23 19.37
CA ILE A 341 -4.76 31.84 19.20
C ILE A 341 -5.46 31.34 20.46
N ALA A 342 -4.84 31.52 21.64
CA ALA A 342 -5.43 31.12 22.92
C ALA A 342 -6.79 31.81 23.16
N THR A 343 -6.92 33.08 22.78
CA THR A 343 -8.18 33.85 22.85
C THR A 343 -9.25 33.27 21.92
N ALA A 344 -8.89 32.95 20.68
CA ALA A 344 -9.80 32.34 19.71
C ALA A 344 -10.27 30.95 20.18
N PHE A 345 -9.39 30.13 20.76
CA PHE A 345 -9.76 28.82 21.31
C PHE A 345 -10.66 28.93 22.54
N ALA A 346 -10.33 29.82 23.48
CA ALA A 346 -11.17 30.07 24.65
C ALA A 346 -12.58 30.53 24.26
N ALA A 347 -12.70 31.42 23.27
CA ALA A 347 -14.00 31.89 22.78
C ALA A 347 -14.87 30.80 22.16
N ARG A 348 -14.26 29.75 21.58
CA ARG A 348 -14.97 28.61 20.99
C ARG A 348 -15.37 27.55 22.02
N ASN A 349 -14.67 27.48 23.15
CA ASN A 349 -14.95 26.50 24.19
C ASN A 349 -15.93 27.06 25.22
N THR A 350 -17.23 26.84 24.98
CA THR A 350 -18.31 27.31 25.86
C THR A 350 -18.64 26.34 26.99
N ALA A 351 -17.88 25.25 27.15
CA ALA A 351 -18.13 24.27 28.19
C ALA A 351 -17.89 24.85 29.59
N LYS A 352 -18.73 24.45 30.55
CA LYS A 352 -18.58 24.87 31.96
C LYS A 352 -17.24 24.36 32.51
N GLY A 353 -16.40 25.28 32.97
CA GLY A 353 -15.04 24.97 33.47
C GLY A 353 -13.96 24.92 32.37
N ALA A 354 -14.26 25.37 31.14
CA ALA A 354 -13.26 25.53 30.11
C ALA A 354 -12.15 26.51 30.54
N PRO A 355 -10.88 26.26 30.14
CA PRO A 355 -9.77 27.13 30.49
C PRO A 355 -9.93 28.52 29.85
N THR A 356 -9.57 29.57 30.59
CA THR A 356 -9.53 30.94 30.07
C THR A 356 -8.44 31.10 29.02
N ALA A 357 -8.52 32.16 28.21
CA ALA A 357 -7.48 32.50 27.24
C ALA A 357 -6.09 32.64 27.91
N GLU A 358 -6.04 33.21 29.11
CA GLU A 358 -4.80 33.35 29.89
C GLU A 358 -4.27 32.00 30.38
N GLN A 359 -5.13 31.11 30.84
CA GLN A 359 -4.75 29.74 31.22
C GLN A 359 -4.24 28.93 30.02
N LEU A 360 -4.88 29.05 28.86
CA LEU A 360 -4.42 28.41 27.62
C LEU A 360 -3.07 28.97 27.17
N TYR A 361 -2.92 30.29 27.14
CA TYR A 361 -1.66 30.94 26.79
C TYR A 361 -0.53 30.49 27.73
N ALA A 362 -0.75 30.57 29.05
CA ALA A 362 0.22 30.15 30.05
C ALA A 362 0.55 28.66 29.95
N GLY A 363 -0.44 27.81 29.67
CA GLY A 363 -0.22 26.38 29.44
C GLY A 363 0.63 26.09 28.22
N ILE A 364 0.36 26.76 27.09
CA ILE A 364 1.13 26.59 25.84
C ILE A 364 2.58 27.05 26.03
N VAL A 365 2.78 28.29 26.51
CA VAL A 365 4.11 28.87 26.72
C VAL A 365 4.86 28.11 27.81
N GLY A 366 4.20 27.85 28.94
CA GLY A 366 4.78 27.16 30.08
C GLY A 366 5.23 25.75 29.75
N LYS A 367 4.42 24.98 29.00
CA LYS A 367 4.81 23.64 28.57
C LYS A 367 5.93 23.68 27.53
N ALA A 368 5.82 24.53 26.51
CA ALA A 368 6.84 24.63 25.47
C ALA A 368 8.21 25.01 26.04
N VAL A 369 8.25 25.95 27.00
CA VAL A 369 9.50 26.39 27.64
C VAL A 369 9.96 25.41 28.72
N GLY A 370 9.04 24.94 29.57
CA GLY A 370 9.34 24.04 30.70
C GLY A 370 9.91 22.71 30.26
N ASP A 371 9.35 22.12 29.20
CA ASP A 371 9.83 20.86 28.61
C ASP A 371 11.05 21.08 27.69
N GLY A 372 11.49 22.32 27.49
CA GLY A 372 12.65 22.67 26.66
C GLY A 372 12.43 22.68 25.15
N TRP A 373 11.19 22.55 24.67
CA TRP A 373 10.83 22.60 23.24
C TRP A 373 11.04 23.98 22.61
N ALA A 374 10.92 25.05 23.39
CA ALA A 374 11.13 26.42 22.92
C ALA A 374 11.82 27.27 23.99
N ARG A 375 12.37 28.40 23.55
CA ARG A 375 12.90 29.47 24.41
C ARG A 375 12.19 30.77 24.08
N VAL A 376 11.97 31.62 25.09
CA VAL A 376 11.43 32.96 24.88
C VAL A 376 12.59 33.91 24.66
N GLU A 377 12.58 34.60 23.52
CA GLU A 377 13.55 35.65 23.19
C GLU A 377 12.86 36.74 22.37
N ALA A 378 13.10 38.02 22.70
CA ALA A 378 12.55 39.17 21.97
C ALA A 378 11.04 39.06 21.67
N ASP A 379 10.24 38.73 22.69
CA ASP A 379 8.78 38.57 22.61
C ASP A 379 8.29 37.48 21.61
N ALA A 380 9.12 36.45 21.40
CA ALA A 380 8.77 35.29 20.58
C ALA A 380 9.22 33.97 21.21
N LEU A 381 8.47 32.90 20.92
CA LEU A 381 8.94 31.54 21.08
C LEU A 381 9.84 31.20 19.90
N LEU A 382 11.09 30.86 20.21
CA LEU A 382 12.06 30.33 19.25
C LEU A 382 12.31 28.86 19.55
N THR A 383 12.38 28.05 18.50
CA THR A 383 12.83 26.66 18.61
C THR A 383 13.78 26.32 17.47
N SER A 384 14.80 25.52 17.77
CA SER A 384 15.72 24.94 16.80
C SER A 384 15.71 23.43 16.97
N ILE A 385 15.36 22.71 15.92
CA ILE A 385 15.27 21.25 15.88
C ILE A 385 16.30 20.76 14.88
N GLU A 386 17.28 20.01 15.36
CA GLU A 386 18.38 19.48 14.56
C GLU A 386 18.43 17.97 14.66
N TRP A 387 18.79 17.31 13.58
CA TRP A 387 19.23 15.92 13.60
C TRP A 387 20.69 15.87 13.18
N ARG A 388 21.54 15.42 14.11
CA ARG A 388 22.98 15.34 13.91
C ARG A 388 23.50 14.05 14.54
N ASP A 389 24.30 13.31 13.77
CA ASP A 389 24.98 12.09 14.22
C ASP A 389 24.02 11.03 14.78
N GLY A 390 22.84 10.88 14.16
CA GLY A 390 21.83 9.90 14.55
C GLY A 390 21.00 10.28 15.77
N SER A 391 21.11 11.51 16.27
CA SER A 391 20.38 12.00 17.44
C SER A 391 19.56 13.25 17.12
N LEU A 392 18.36 13.33 17.71
CA LEU A 392 17.53 14.54 17.68
C LEU A 392 18.01 15.50 18.78
N VAL A 393 18.23 16.75 18.42
CA VAL A 393 18.66 17.82 19.31
C VAL A 393 17.66 18.96 19.19
N ILE A 394 17.15 19.43 20.32
CA ILE A 394 16.18 20.53 20.38
C ILE A 394 16.75 21.64 21.25
N ASN A 395 16.89 22.83 20.69
CA ASN A 395 17.50 23.99 21.35
C ASN A 395 18.89 23.68 21.95
N GLY A 396 19.69 22.89 21.23
CA GLY A 396 21.02 22.44 21.66
C GLY A 396 21.02 21.28 22.69
N LYS A 397 19.86 20.80 23.12
CA LYS A 397 19.74 19.68 24.07
C LYS A 397 19.38 18.38 23.35
N PRO A 398 20.14 17.28 23.53
CA PRO A 398 19.75 15.97 23.01
C PRO A 398 18.39 15.55 23.58
N VAL A 399 17.51 15.07 22.71
CA VAL A 399 16.19 14.54 23.10
C VAL A 399 16.17 13.06 22.80
N GLU A 400 15.91 12.26 23.84
CA GLU A 400 15.65 10.85 23.65
C GLU A 400 14.33 10.65 22.91
N LEU A 401 14.40 9.93 21.80
CA LEU A 401 13.20 9.55 21.07
C LEU A 401 12.35 8.59 21.93
N PRO A 402 11.02 8.76 21.96
CA PRO A 402 10.12 7.80 22.60
C PRO A 402 10.37 6.38 22.08
N GLN A 403 10.19 5.36 22.92
CA GLN A 403 10.44 3.96 22.55
C GLN A 403 9.64 3.52 21.32
N ALA A 404 8.42 4.05 21.14
CA ALA A 404 7.62 3.84 19.93
C ALA A 404 8.26 4.46 18.67
N ALA A 405 8.91 5.62 18.77
CA ALA A 405 9.65 6.23 17.67
C ALA A 405 10.97 5.49 17.39
N LYS A 406 11.64 4.99 18.44
CA LYS A 406 12.80 4.08 18.30
C LYS A 406 12.39 2.76 17.63
N ALA A 407 11.23 2.20 17.97
CA ALA A 407 10.67 0.99 17.37
C ALA A 407 10.20 1.23 15.92
N ALA A 408 9.64 2.40 15.60
CA ALA A 408 9.30 2.78 14.23
C ALA A 408 10.53 2.97 13.32
N LEU A 409 11.71 3.21 13.91
CA LEU A 409 13.01 3.22 13.21
C LEU A 409 13.59 1.79 13.02
N VAL A 410 13.06 0.78 13.71
CA VAL A 410 13.40 -0.63 13.51
C VAL A 410 12.41 -1.20 12.50
N VAL A 411 12.88 -1.35 11.25
CA VAL A 411 12.03 -1.66 10.07
C VAL A 411 11.61 -3.14 9.98
N VAL A 412 12.17 -4.00 10.83
CA VAL A 412 11.93 -5.45 10.83
C VAL A 412 11.37 -5.85 12.19
N PRO A 413 10.25 -6.58 12.26
CA PRO A 413 9.76 -7.14 13.51
C PRO A 413 10.86 -7.95 14.21
N PRO A 414 10.84 -8.05 15.55
CA PRO A 414 11.83 -8.87 16.26
C PRO A 414 11.79 -10.32 15.74
N ALA A 415 12.94 -10.98 15.75
CA ALA A 415 13.00 -12.40 15.43
C ALA A 415 12.15 -13.20 16.44
N ASP A 416 11.40 -14.16 15.94
CA ASP A 416 10.49 -14.93 16.78
C ASP A 416 11.29 -15.86 17.72
N PRO A 417 11.07 -15.77 19.04
CA PRO A 417 11.83 -16.53 20.03
C PRO A 417 11.44 -18.02 20.12
N GLN A 418 10.29 -18.41 19.56
CA GLN A 418 9.79 -19.78 19.66
C GLN A 418 10.15 -20.58 18.42
N PRO A 419 10.48 -21.88 18.54
CA PRO A 419 10.64 -22.74 17.38
C PRO A 419 9.32 -22.81 16.60
N PRO A 420 9.37 -22.82 15.25
CA PRO A 420 8.17 -22.91 14.44
C PRO A 420 7.47 -24.24 14.69
N GLN A 421 6.16 -24.17 14.89
CA GLN A 421 5.35 -25.36 15.10
C GLN A 421 4.87 -25.89 13.76
N ARG A 422 5.27 -27.13 13.43
CA ARG A 422 4.79 -27.82 12.22
C ARG A 422 3.28 -28.04 12.34
N LEU A 423 2.56 -27.63 11.30
CA LEU A 423 1.13 -27.85 11.18
C LEU A 423 0.87 -29.21 10.54
N SER A 424 0.10 -30.06 11.23
CA SER A 424 -0.52 -31.24 10.63
C SER A 424 -2.02 -31.02 10.49
N MET A 425 -2.68 -31.78 9.62
CA MET A 425 -4.14 -31.74 9.47
C MET A 425 -4.87 -32.06 10.79
N ALA A 426 -4.30 -32.91 11.64
CA ALA A 426 -4.88 -33.26 12.94
C ALA A 426 -4.79 -32.12 13.96
N THR A 427 -3.78 -31.24 13.85
CA THR A 427 -3.54 -30.13 14.77
C THR A 427 -4.21 -28.81 14.35
N ARG A 428 -4.92 -28.81 13.22
CA ARG A 428 -5.63 -27.61 12.72
C ARG A 428 -6.90 -27.33 13.55
N PRO A 429 -7.28 -26.04 13.74
CA PRO A 429 -8.56 -25.66 14.33
C PRO A 429 -9.73 -26.28 13.57
N ALA A 430 -10.85 -26.51 14.26
CA ALA A 430 -12.02 -27.19 13.71
C ALA A 430 -12.51 -26.59 12.39
N ASP A 431 -12.61 -25.26 12.36
CA ASP A 431 -13.17 -24.54 11.22
C ASP A 431 -12.23 -24.60 10.00
N SER A 432 -10.91 -24.53 10.25
CA SER A 432 -9.91 -24.70 9.19
C SER A 432 -9.92 -26.13 8.64
N LEU A 433 -9.94 -27.13 9.52
CA LEU A 433 -10.01 -28.55 9.12
C LEU A 433 -11.25 -28.82 8.27
N LEU A 434 -12.41 -28.32 8.71
CA LEU A 434 -13.68 -28.44 8.00
C LEU A 434 -13.62 -27.76 6.63
N ALA A 435 -13.05 -26.56 6.51
CA ALA A 435 -12.89 -25.87 5.23
C ALA A 435 -12.04 -26.68 4.23
N HIS A 436 -10.93 -27.29 4.69
CA HIS A 436 -10.11 -28.15 3.83
C HIS A 436 -10.84 -29.43 3.42
N ALA A 437 -11.59 -30.03 4.35
CA ALA A 437 -12.40 -31.21 4.10
C ALA A 437 -13.51 -30.92 3.09
N LEU A 438 -14.19 -29.77 3.18
CA LEU A 438 -15.20 -29.33 2.22
C LEU A 438 -14.62 -29.11 0.81
N ASN A 439 -13.36 -28.68 0.73
CA ASN A 439 -12.63 -28.56 -0.53
C ASN A 439 -12.09 -29.92 -1.05
N GLY A 440 -12.39 -31.03 -0.37
CA GLY A 440 -12.06 -32.37 -0.82
C GLY A 440 -10.62 -32.81 -0.56
N HIS A 441 -9.89 -32.13 0.33
CA HIS A 441 -8.50 -32.50 0.66
C HIS A 441 -8.47 -33.88 1.37
N PRO A 442 -7.81 -34.92 0.81
CA PRO A 442 -7.93 -36.30 1.29
C PRO A 442 -7.56 -36.48 2.77
N MET A 443 -6.46 -35.88 3.22
CA MET A 443 -6.06 -35.96 4.64
C MET A 443 -6.97 -35.15 5.56
N ALA A 444 -7.60 -34.08 5.07
CA ALA A 444 -8.54 -33.29 5.86
C ALA A 444 -9.87 -34.03 6.00
N LEU A 445 -10.32 -34.70 4.93
CA LEU A 445 -11.46 -35.61 4.97
C LEU A 445 -11.24 -36.74 5.99
N ALA A 446 -10.06 -37.36 6.01
CA ALA A 446 -9.72 -38.41 6.97
C ALA A 446 -9.64 -37.88 8.42
N ALA A 447 -8.98 -36.75 8.64
CA ALA A 447 -8.89 -36.13 9.96
C ALA A 447 -10.26 -35.63 10.47
N GLN A 448 -11.11 -35.09 9.58
CA GLN A 448 -12.49 -34.71 9.92
C GLN A 448 -13.34 -35.94 10.25
N CYS A 449 -13.21 -37.03 9.47
CA CYS A 449 -13.82 -38.33 9.79
C CYS A 449 -13.45 -38.80 11.19
N ARG A 450 -12.14 -38.86 11.52
CA ARG A 450 -11.66 -39.26 12.86
C ARG A 450 -12.28 -38.41 13.97
N ARG A 451 -12.28 -37.09 13.77
CA ARG A 451 -12.83 -36.13 14.73
C ARG A 451 -14.32 -36.36 15.01
N GLU A 452 -15.12 -36.65 13.99
CA GLU A 452 -16.55 -36.95 14.17
C GLU A 452 -16.78 -38.33 14.81
N VAL A 453 -15.92 -39.32 14.54
CA VAL A 453 -15.99 -40.64 15.21
C VAL A 453 -15.67 -40.53 16.71
N GLU A 454 -14.71 -39.68 17.07
CA GLU A 454 -14.30 -39.39 18.45
C GLU A 454 -15.36 -38.62 19.24
N ARG A 455 -16.20 -37.81 18.56
CA ARG A 455 -17.32 -37.07 19.18
C ARG A 455 -18.43 -37.95 19.75
N GLY A 456 -18.53 -39.21 19.32
CA GLY A 456 -19.45 -40.19 19.91
C GLY A 456 -20.81 -40.31 19.23
N ALA A 457 -21.74 -41.01 19.87
CA ALA A 457 -22.95 -41.59 19.26
C ALA A 457 -23.90 -40.57 18.60
N ASP A 458 -23.94 -39.33 19.08
CA ASP A 458 -24.82 -38.28 18.54
C ASP A 458 -24.35 -37.73 17.17
N ALA A 459 -23.14 -38.07 16.72
CA ALA A 459 -22.55 -37.65 15.44
C ALA A 459 -22.47 -38.78 14.39
N THR A 460 -23.16 -39.90 14.63
CA THR A 460 -22.95 -41.15 13.85
C THR A 460 -23.16 -40.98 12.34
N ASP A 461 -24.24 -40.32 11.90
CA ASP A 461 -24.51 -40.13 10.46
C ASP A 461 -23.51 -39.18 9.80
N THR A 462 -23.16 -38.09 10.49
CA THR A 462 -22.15 -37.13 10.00
C THR A 462 -20.77 -37.77 9.93
N ALA A 463 -20.41 -38.64 10.89
CA ALA A 463 -19.19 -39.41 10.87
C ALA A 463 -19.16 -40.39 9.68
N PHE A 464 -20.25 -41.12 9.41
CA PHE A 464 -20.35 -41.98 8.23
C PHE A 464 -20.13 -41.22 6.92
N ASP A 465 -20.72 -40.03 6.79
CA ASP A 465 -20.59 -39.21 5.58
C ASP A 465 -19.16 -38.74 5.35
N TRP A 466 -18.48 -38.22 6.39
CA TRP A 466 -17.09 -37.80 6.27
C TRP A 466 -16.15 -38.98 6.00
N CYS A 467 -16.35 -40.09 6.71
CA CYS A 467 -15.52 -41.27 6.52
C CYS A 467 -15.72 -41.92 5.15
N ARG A 468 -16.93 -41.89 4.57
CA ARG A 468 -17.16 -42.31 3.18
C ARG A 468 -16.46 -41.41 2.17
N LYS A 469 -16.58 -40.08 2.31
CA LYS A 469 -15.86 -39.13 1.44
C LYS A 469 -14.35 -39.33 1.48
N ALA A 470 -13.80 -39.62 2.66
CA ALA A 470 -12.38 -39.95 2.82
C ALA A 470 -12.02 -41.31 2.20
N ALA A 471 -12.87 -42.32 2.39
CA ALA A 471 -12.72 -43.65 1.80
C ALA A 471 -12.78 -43.63 0.26
N ASP A 472 -13.61 -42.76 -0.34
CA ASP A 472 -13.68 -42.54 -1.78
C ASP A 472 -12.40 -41.90 -2.35
N LYS A 473 -11.54 -41.35 -1.49
CA LYS A 473 -10.18 -40.88 -1.81
C LYS A 473 -9.11 -41.90 -1.45
N ASP A 474 -9.50 -43.15 -1.21
CA ASP A 474 -8.65 -44.28 -0.82
C ASP A 474 -7.79 -44.02 0.43
N MET A 475 -8.35 -43.30 1.41
CA MET A 475 -7.67 -43.07 2.68
C MET A 475 -7.75 -44.29 3.60
N PRO A 476 -6.62 -45.00 3.89
CA PRO A 476 -6.65 -46.25 4.65
C PRO A 476 -7.22 -46.08 6.05
N GLU A 477 -6.91 -44.94 6.68
CA GLU A 477 -7.42 -44.57 7.98
C GLU A 477 -8.97 -44.52 8.00
N ALA A 478 -9.58 -44.00 6.94
CA ALA A 478 -11.04 -43.90 6.84
C ALA A 478 -11.72 -45.27 6.73
N PHE A 479 -11.08 -46.25 6.10
CA PHE A 479 -11.58 -47.63 6.06
C PHE A 479 -11.65 -48.23 7.47
N GLY A 480 -10.61 -48.00 8.29
CA GLY A 480 -10.60 -48.42 9.69
C GLY A 480 -11.70 -47.75 10.52
N GLN A 481 -11.89 -46.45 10.34
CA GLN A 481 -12.95 -45.70 11.04
C GLN A 481 -14.36 -46.12 10.61
N LEU A 482 -14.60 -46.41 9.32
CA LEU A 482 -15.88 -46.96 8.84
C LEU A 482 -16.19 -48.32 9.48
N ALA A 483 -15.19 -49.20 9.62
CA ALA A 483 -15.39 -50.47 10.29
C ALA A 483 -15.85 -50.29 11.76
N VAL A 484 -15.23 -49.36 12.49
CA VAL A 484 -15.61 -49.02 13.87
C VAL A 484 -17.05 -48.50 13.94
N LEU A 485 -17.43 -47.60 13.01
CA LEU A 485 -18.80 -47.07 12.96
C LEU A 485 -19.84 -48.17 12.68
N TYR A 486 -19.57 -49.09 11.76
CA TYR A 486 -20.48 -50.19 11.45
C TYR A 486 -20.58 -51.24 12.57
N ASP A 487 -19.50 -51.49 13.32
CA ASP A 487 -19.59 -52.32 14.54
C ASP A 487 -20.50 -51.68 15.59
N ARG A 488 -20.37 -50.35 15.79
CA ARG A 488 -21.18 -49.60 16.77
C ARG A 488 -22.66 -49.64 16.44
N THR A 489 -23.02 -49.63 15.15
CA THR A 489 -24.42 -49.72 14.69
C THR A 489 -24.93 -51.16 14.55
N GLY A 490 -24.07 -52.17 14.75
CA GLY A 490 -24.43 -53.58 14.74
C GLY A 490 -24.38 -54.27 13.37
N ASP A 491 -23.96 -53.59 12.31
CA ASP A 491 -23.78 -54.17 10.96
C ASP A 491 -22.40 -54.83 10.83
N LYS A 492 -22.29 -56.03 11.41
CA LYS A 492 -21.05 -56.81 11.45
C LYS A 492 -20.53 -57.18 10.05
N ALA A 493 -21.42 -57.34 9.06
CA ALA A 493 -21.03 -57.71 7.71
C ALA A 493 -20.30 -56.57 6.99
N GLN A 494 -20.84 -55.35 7.09
CA GLN A 494 -20.16 -54.15 6.58
C GLN A 494 -18.87 -53.86 7.35
N ALA A 495 -18.88 -54.00 8.68
CA ALA A 495 -17.68 -53.82 9.49
C ALA A 495 -16.53 -54.73 9.02
N GLU A 496 -16.81 -56.03 8.79
CA GLU A 496 -15.79 -56.97 8.32
C GLU A 496 -15.31 -56.66 6.89
N ALA A 497 -16.19 -56.22 5.99
CA ALA A 497 -15.82 -55.80 4.64
C ALA A 497 -14.83 -54.61 4.66
N TRP A 498 -15.11 -53.59 5.49
CA TRP A 498 -14.22 -52.44 5.64
C TRP A 498 -12.91 -52.78 6.35
N ARG A 499 -12.91 -53.69 7.34
CA ARG A 499 -11.66 -54.21 7.94
C ARG A 499 -10.78 -54.92 6.93
N ARG A 500 -11.35 -55.75 6.05
CA ARG A 500 -10.60 -56.43 4.99
C ARG A 500 -10.01 -55.42 4.00
N ARG A 501 -10.76 -54.36 3.65
CA ARG A 501 -10.27 -53.29 2.77
C ARG A 501 -9.15 -52.49 3.44
N ALA A 502 -9.27 -52.16 4.72
CA ALA A 502 -8.20 -51.54 5.50
C ALA A 502 -6.93 -52.41 5.53
N ALA A 503 -7.06 -53.70 5.83
CA ALA A 503 -5.95 -54.65 5.86
C ALA A 503 -5.29 -54.85 4.48
N SER A 504 -6.04 -54.72 3.38
CA SER A 504 -5.48 -54.76 2.03
C SER A 504 -4.85 -53.44 1.57
N ALA A 505 -5.19 -52.33 2.23
CA ALA A 505 -4.66 -51.00 1.93
C ALA A 505 -3.35 -50.71 2.68
N GLU A 506 -3.01 -51.51 3.69
CA GLU A 506 -1.70 -51.50 4.35
C GLU A 506 -0.78 -52.58 3.74
N PRO A 507 0.14 -52.27 2.82
CA PRO A 507 1.36 -53.05 2.72
C PRO A 507 2.25 -52.71 3.93
N GLU A 508 2.82 -53.74 4.57
CA GLU A 508 3.68 -53.67 5.77
C GLU A 508 4.61 -52.44 5.81
N LEU A 509 4.26 -51.44 6.62
CA LEU A 509 5.21 -50.47 7.15
C LEU A 509 4.94 -50.33 8.66
N PRO A 510 5.98 -50.35 9.52
CA PRO A 510 5.81 -50.27 10.97
C PRO A 510 5.08 -48.99 11.39
N ARG A 511 4.22 -49.10 12.41
CA ARG A 511 3.39 -47.98 12.93
C ARG A 511 4.17 -46.72 13.28
N ASP A 512 5.43 -46.88 13.65
CA ASP A 512 6.35 -45.81 14.04
C ASP A 512 6.69 -44.88 12.86
N GLU A 513 6.56 -45.40 11.63
CA GLU A 513 6.88 -44.72 10.37
C GLU A 513 5.65 -44.07 9.71
N LEU A 514 4.43 -44.35 10.19
CA LEU A 514 3.21 -43.68 9.72
C LEU A 514 3.05 -42.27 10.31
N GLU A 515 3.67 -41.98 11.45
CA GLU A 515 3.82 -40.61 11.94
C GLU A 515 5.06 -39.89 11.35
N HIS A 516 5.98 -40.61 10.69
CA HIS A 516 7.28 -40.08 10.28
C HIS A 516 7.70 -40.24 8.80
N GLY A 517 6.98 -40.93 7.91
CA GLY A 517 7.48 -41.06 6.53
C GLY A 517 6.76 -42.00 5.54
N GLY A 518 5.71 -42.73 5.92
CA GLY A 518 5.10 -43.76 5.04
C GLY A 518 4.53 -43.27 3.70
N SER A 519 4.24 -41.98 3.55
CA SER A 519 3.79 -41.40 2.27
C SER A 519 4.94 -41.05 1.31
N GLU A 520 6.18 -41.02 1.80
CA GLU A 520 7.32 -40.46 1.07
C GLU A 520 7.80 -41.40 -0.05
N VAL A 521 7.75 -42.73 0.19
CA VAL A 521 8.20 -43.75 -0.79
C VAL A 521 7.26 -43.89 -1.99
N LEU A 522 5.95 -43.65 -1.80
CA LEU A 522 4.96 -43.63 -2.90
C LEU A 522 4.94 -42.28 -3.63
N ARG A 523 5.19 -41.16 -2.94
CA ARG A 523 5.24 -39.80 -3.52
C ARG A 523 6.50 -39.52 -4.33
N GLN A 524 7.65 -40.04 -3.90
CA GLN A 524 8.94 -39.89 -4.60
C GLN A 524 8.95 -40.57 -6.00
N ARG A 525 8.10 -41.58 -6.24
CA ARG A 525 7.99 -42.27 -7.55
C ARG A 525 7.07 -41.55 -8.55
N ALA A 526 6.22 -40.63 -8.10
CA ALA A 526 5.24 -39.93 -8.94
C ALA A 526 5.67 -38.50 -9.34
N GLY A 527 6.81 -38.00 -8.85
CA GLY A 527 7.26 -36.63 -9.09
C GLY A 527 6.48 -35.57 -8.29
N GLU A 528 5.93 -35.94 -7.13
CA GLU A 528 5.13 -35.04 -6.31
C GLU A 528 5.97 -34.12 -5.41
N TRP A 529 5.47 -32.89 -5.24
CA TRP A 529 5.96 -31.86 -4.33
C TRP A 529 5.89 -32.30 -2.87
N ASP A 530 6.97 -32.13 -2.11
CA ASP A 530 6.91 -32.15 -0.65
C ASP A 530 6.59 -30.75 -0.14
N ILE A 531 5.54 -30.62 0.67
CA ILE A 531 5.13 -29.36 1.30
C ILE A 531 5.05 -29.57 2.81
N SER A 532 5.80 -28.77 3.54
CA SER A 532 5.73 -28.70 5.00
C SER A 532 5.18 -27.34 5.44
N GLU A 533 4.17 -27.35 6.29
CA GLU A 533 3.50 -26.15 6.79
C GLU A 533 3.88 -25.87 8.25
N PHE A 534 4.05 -24.59 8.59
CA PHE A 534 4.41 -24.14 9.92
C PHE A 534 3.56 -22.95 10.34
N ARG A 535 3.22 -22.86 11.63
CA ARG A 535 2.58 -21.68 12.21
C ARG A 535 3.47 -20.45 12.04
N PHE A 536 2.87 -19.35 11.66
CA PHE A 536 3.52 -18.06 11.50
C PHE A 536 2.77 -16.97 12.25
N ASP A 537 3.48 -16.28 13.15
CA ASP A 537 2.95 -15.11 13.86
C ASP A 537 3.46 -13.84 13.15
N PRO A 538 2.57 -13.05 12.52
CA PRO A 538 2.98 -11.87 11.73
C PRO A 538 3.62 -10.77 12.57
N ARG A 539 3.57 -10.86 13.91
CA ARG A 539 4.25 -9.92 14.83
C ARG A 539 5.75 -10.14 14.89
N PHE A 540 6.26 -11.25 14.37
CA PHE A 540 7.68 -11.60 14.41
C PHE A 540 8.24 -11.88 13.01
N ALA A 541 9.56 -11.72 12.88
CA ALA A 541 10.29 -12.16 11.71
C ALA A 541 10.76 -13.62 11.88
N ARG A 542 10.81 -14.36 10.77
CA ARG A 542 11.38 -15.70 10.71
C ARG A 542 12.60 -15.71 9.81
N ASP A 543 13.69 -16.22 10.34
CA ASP A 543 14.94 -16.44 9.62
C ASP A 543 15.09 -17.92 9.28
N LEU A 544 15.39 -18.20 8.02
CA LEU A 544 15.56 -19.55 7.49
C LEU A 544 16.88 -19.62 6.72
N LEU A 545 17.64 -20.69 6.93
CA LEU A 545 18.65 -21.13 6.01
C LEU A 545 18.02 -22.13 5.05
N VAL A 546 18.06 -21.82 3.76
CA VAL A 546 17.56 -22.71 2.70
C VAL A 546 18.72 -23.13 1.81
N SER A 547 18.85 -24.42 1.54
CA SER A 547 19.83 -24.92 0.59
C SER A 547 19.22 -25.98 -0.30
N MET A 548 19.83 -26.17 -1.45
CA MET A 548 19.35 -27.12 -2.45
C MET A 548 20.51 -27.85 -3.08
N GLU A 549 20.47 -29.17 -2.97
CA GLU A 549 21.49 -30.08 -3.48
C GLU A 549 20.88 -30.98 -4.58
N THR A 550 21.74 -31.42 -5.51
CA THR A 550 21.45 -32.48 -6.48
C THR A 550 20.09 -32.37 -7.20
N PRO A 551 19.84 -31.31 -8.00
CA PRO A 551 18.59 -31.20 -8.75
C PRO A 551 18.48 -32.34 -9.77
N ARG A 552 17.37 -33.07 -9.72
CA ARG A 552 17.03 -34.15 -10.63
C ARG A 552 16.39 -33.56 -11.89
N LYS A 553 16.67 -34.14 -13.05
CA LYS A 553 16.03 -33.70 -14.31
C LYS A 553 14.54 -34.03 -14.25
N HIS A 554 13.71 -33.05 -14.60
CA HIS A 554 12.27 -33.22 -14.74
C HIS A 554 11.79 -32.46 -15.99
N ASP A 555 10.92 -33.08 -16.76
CA ASP A 555 10.53 -32.59 -18.10
C ASP A 555 9.52 -31.42 -18.06
N LYS A 556 9.06 -31.03 -16.86
CA LYS A 556 8.10 -29.94 -16.66
C LYS A 556 8.67 -28.84 -15.77
N TRP A 557 8.28 -27.61 -16.07
CA TRP A 557 8.58 -26.39 -15.34
C TRP A 557 7.95 -26.41 -13.95
N VAL A 558 8.75 -26.75 -12.95
CA VAL A 558 8.32 -26.77 -11.56
C VAL A 558 9.40 -26.04 -10.74
N PRO A 559 9.03 -25.08 -9.87
CA PRO A 559 10.00 -24.49 -8.96
C PRO A 559 10.62 -25.56 -8.08
N VAL A 560 11.95 -25.53 -7.98
CA VAL A 560 12.71 -26.56 -7.28
C VAL A 560 12.59 -26.36 -5.77
N LEU A 561 12.49 -25.09 -5.34
CA LEU A 561 12.22 -24.68 -3.97
C LEU A 561 11.20 -23.55 -3.94
N SER A 562 10.26 -23.59 -2.99
CA SER A 562 9.33 -22.49 -2.71
C SER A 562 9.18 -22.23 -1.22
N LEU A 563 9.17 -20.96 -0.84
CA LEU A 563 8.81 -20.46 0.49
C LEU A 563 7.57 -19.59 0.31
N CYS A 564 6.42 -20.03 0.82
CA CYS A 564 5.18 -19.27 0.77
C CYS A 564 4.77 -18.82 2.16
N VAL A 565 4.07 -17.70 2.22
CA VAL A 565 3.22 -17.35 3.36
C VAL A 565 1.77 -17.30 2.92
N ALA A 566 0.89 -17.85 3.74
CA ALA A 566 -0.50 -18.09 3.38
C ALA A 566 -1.45 -17.80 4.55
N ALA A 567 -2.72 -17.59 4.21
CA ALA A 567 -3.80 -17.75 5.19
C ALA A 567 -3.99 -19.23 5.52
N GLU A 568 -4.41 -19.52 6.76
CA GLU A 568 -4.65 -20.91 7.15
C GLU A 568 -5.83 -21.50 6.37
N ALA A 569 -6.85 -20.68 6.08
CA ALA A 569 -7.90 -20.87 5.08
C ALA A 569 -8.57 -19.50 4.84
N PRO A 570 -8.77 -18.99 3.60
CA PRO A 570 -8.64 -19.65 2.28
C PRO A 570 -7.21 -19.71 1.72
N SER A 571 -7.03 -20.36 0.56
CA SER A 571 -5.75 -20.76 -0.08
C SER A 571 -4.89 -19.61 -0.65
N ASP A 572 -5.12 -18.38 -0.21
CA ASP A 572 -4.38 -17.22 -0.68
C ASP A 572 -2.96 -17.23 -0.12
N ARG A 573 -1.97 -17.06 -0.99
CA ARG A 573 -0.55 -17.16 -0.66
C ARG A 573 0.32 -16.23 -1.49
N VAL A 574 1.41 -15.79 -0.89
CA VAL A 574 2.53 -15.11 -1.57
C VAL A 574 3.76 -15.99 -1.43
N CYS A 575 4.39 -16.32 -2.56
CA CYS A 575 5.51 -17.24 -2.63
C CYS A 575 6.76 -16.56 -3.19
N LEU A 576 7.89 -16.83 -2.54
CA LEU A 576 9.23 -16.73 -3.10
C LEU A 576 9.60 -18.11 -3.66
N ALA A 577 9.90 -18.21 -4.95
CA ALA A 577 10.26 -19.47 -5.59
C ALA A 577 11.61 -19.36 -6.30
N MET A 578 12.42 -20.42 -6.17
CA MET A 578 13.70 -20.57 -6.85
C MET A 578 13.58 -21.68 -7.89
N SER A 579 13.75 -21.32 -9.15
CA SER A 579 13.55 -22.23 -10.29
C SER A 579 14.83 -22.34 -11.10
N ARG A 580 15.14 -23.56 -11.56
CA ARG A 580 16.24 -23.80 -12.51
C ARG A 580 15.73 -23.64 -13.94
N TYR A 581 16.49 -22.96 -14.78
CA TYR A 581 16.24 -22.83 -16.22
C TYR A 581 17.38 -23.51 -16.96
N GLY A 582 17.10 -24.60 -17.68
CA GLY A 582 18.12 -25.33 -18.44
C GLY A 582 19.19 -26.00 -17.58
N ASP A 583 20.40 -26.14 -18.12
CA ASP A 583 21.53 -26.78 -17.43
C ASP A 583 22.29 -25.82 -16.48
N ASP A 584 21.84 -24.58 -16.34
CA ASP A 584 22.53 -23.56 -15.54
C ASP A 584 22.60 -23.92 -14.04
N THR A 585 23.69 -23.50 -13.40
CA THR A 585 23.88 -23.58 -11.94
C THR A 585 23.23 -22.43 -11.17
N GLN A 586 22.79 -21.41 -11.91
CA GLN A 586 22.09 -20.24 -11.39
C GLN A 586 20.58 -20.51 -11.32
N LEU A 587 19.97 -20.10 -10.22
CA LEU A 587 18.54 -20.22 -9.98
C LEU A 587 17.88 -18.86 -10.23
N ALA A 588 16.81 -18.87 -11.01
CA ALA A 588 15.95 -17.71 -11.13
C ALA A 588 15.09 -17.59 -9.88
N VAL A 589 15.23 -16.47 -9.18
CA VAL A 589 14.35 -16.12 -8.07
C VAL A 589 13.13 -15.43 -8.63
N THR A 590 11.96 -15.87 -8.21
CA THR A 590 10.66 -15.40 -8.72
C THR A 590 9.69 -15.18 -7.57
N LYS A 591 8.75 -14.25 -7.77
CA LYS A 591 7.58 -14.14 -6.91
C LYS A 591 6.33 -14.64 -7.60
N ARG A 592 5.44 -15.25 -6.83
CA ARG A 592 4.09 -15.61 -7.25
C ARG A 592 3.09 -15.20 -6.18
N VAL A 593 1.98 -14.61 -6.62
CA VAL A 593 0.83 -14.34 -5.75
C VAL A 593 -0.31 -15.18 -6.28
N GLN A 594 -0.75 -16.12 -5.46
CA GLN A 594 -1.83 -17.02 -5.79
C GLN A 594 -2.98 -16.72 -4.84
N SER A 595 -4.06 -16.19 -5.37
CA SER A 595 -5.32 -16.02 -4.65
C SER A 595 -6.42 -16.81 -5.36
N GLN A 596 -7.46 -17.21 -4.63
CA GLN A 596 -8.67 -17.78 -5.23
C GLN A 596 -9.34 -16.83 -6.24
N LEU A 597 -9.10 -15.52 -6.10
CA LEU A 597 -9.70 -14.49 -6.94
C LEU A 597 -8.82 -14.08 -8.13
N VAL A 598 -7.49 -14.13 -7.97
CA VAL A 598 -6.51 -13.67 -8.96
C VAL A 598 -5.22 -14.48 -8.83
N ASP A 599 -4.82 -15.20 -9.89
CA ASP A 599 -3.46 -15.74 -10.04
C ASP A 599 -2.63 -14.71 -10.81
N LYS A 600 -1.67 -14.06 -10.15
CA LYS A 600 -0.79 -13.11 -10.83
C LYS A 600 0.28 -13.88 -11.59
N PRO A 601 0.69 -13.42 -12.80
CA PRO A 601 1.79 -14.05 -13.51
C PRO A 601 3.06 -14.03 -12.64
N GLN A 602 3.81 -15.13 -12.70
CA GLN A 602 5.08 -15.26 -12.00
C GLN A 602 6.05 -14.17 -12.47
N GLN A 603 6.58 -13.39 -11.54
CA GLN A 603 7.50 -12.30 -11.84
C GLN A 603 8.92 -12.71 -11.45
N ARG A 604 9.86 -12.60 -12.39
CA ARG A 604 11.30 -12.79 -12.13
C ARG A 604 11.85 -11.59 -11.36
N LEU A 605 12.67 -11.86 -10.36
CA LEU A 605 13.28 -10.87 -9.49
C LEU A 605 14.78 -10.76 -9.81
N ASP A 606 15.34 -9.57 -9.60
CA ASP A 606 16.76 -9.31 -9.75
C ASP A 606 17.51 -9.75 -8.49
N ALA A 607 17.52 -11.06 -8.25
CA ALA A 607 18.18 -11.69 -7.12
C ALA A 607 18.89 -12.97 -7.59
N GLU A 608 20.11 -13.17 -7.08
CA GLU A 608 20.95 -14.31 -7.43
C GLU A 608 20.83 -15.41 -6.37
N ALA A 609 20.58 -16.64 -6.83
CA ALA A 609 20.65 -17.84 -6.01
C ALA A 609 21.38 -18.94 -6.78
N ALA A 610 22.13 -19.80 -6.10
CA ALA A 610 23.00 -20.78 -6.74
C ALA A 610 22.82 -22.17 -6.11
N LEU A 611 22.90 -23.20 -6.94
CA LEU A 611 22.88 -24.59 -6.48
C LEU A 611 24.05 -24.88 -5.52
N GLY A 612 23.79 -25.69 -4.49
CA GLY A 612 24.80 -26.09 -3.50
C GLY A 612 25.21 -25.00 -2.50
N MET A 613 24.64 -23.79 -2.60
CA MET A 613 24.84 -22.72 -1.64
C MET A 613 23.67 -22.66 -0.65
N SER A 614 23.98 -22.33 0.60
CA SER A 614 22.97 -21.96 1.58
C SER A 614 22.61 -20.49 1.44
N HIS A 615 21.32 -20.20 1.41
CA HIS A 615 20.75 -18.87 1.29
C HIS A 615 20.00 -18.52 2.57
N HIS A 616 20.28 -17.34 3.11
CA HIS A 616 19.54 -16.81 4.25
C HIS A 616 18.27 -16.13 3.75
N VAL A 617 17.10 -16.60 4.20
CA VAL A 617 15.81 -16.02 3.86
C VAL A 617 15.13 -15.53 5.12
N ARG A 618 14.82 -14.23 5.16
CA ARG A 618 14.00 -13.63 6.21
C ARG A 618 12.60 -13.34 5.68
N VAL A 619 11.58 -13.73 6.42
CA VAL A 619 10.18 -13.42 6.10
C VAL A 619 9.49 -12.71 7.27
N TYR A 620 8.74 -11.66 6.98
CA TYR A 620 7.97 -10.90 7.97
C TYR A 620 6.80 -10.12 7.34
N VAL A 621 5.83 -9.71 8.16
CA VAL A 621 4.65 -8.95 7.73
C VAL A 621 4.64 -7.58 8.40
N ARG A 622 4.27 -6.54 7.64
CA ARG A 622 4.09 -5.19 8.17
C ARG A 622 3.10 -4.41 7.32
N ASP A 623 2.16 -3.71 7.97
CA ASP A 623 1.16 -2.86 7.31
C ASP A 623 0.42 -3.61 6.18
N ASP A 624 0.05 -4.87 6.44
CA ASP A 624 -0.55 -5.79 5.46
C ASP A 624 0.30 -6.04 4.20
N VAL A 625 1.63 -5.91 4.33
CA VAL A 625 2.61 -6.22 3.28
C VAL A 625 3.52 -7.35 3.77
N VAL A 626 3.65 -8.41 2.96
CA VAL A 626 4.61 -9.49 3.16
C VAL A 626 5.95 -9.08 2.58
N TYR A 627 7.02 -9.27 3.35
CA TYR A 627 8.39 -9.05 2.94
C TYR A 627 9.19 -10.35 2.93
N PHE A 628 9.94 -10.58 1.85
CA PHE A 628 10.99 -11.60 1.79
C PHE A 628 12.33 -10.93 1.53
N GLU A 629 13.31 -11.20 2.39
CA GLU A 629 14.71 -10.79 2.20
C GLU A 629 15.56 -12.03 1.93
N LEU A 630 16.32 -12.01 0.83
CA LEU A 630 17.25 -13.07 0.46
C LEU A 630 18.68 -12.54 0.62
N ASN A 631 19.48 -13.19 1.44
CA ASN A 631 20.87 -12.83 1.72
C ASN A 631 21.04 -11.36 2.16
N GLY A 632 20.06 -10.81 2.89
CA GLY A 632 20.05 -9.42 3.36
C GLY A 632 19.57 -8.39 2.33
N ASN A 633 19.28 -8.80 1.10
CA ASN A 633 18.65 -7.96 0.10
C ASN A 633 17.14 -8.17 0.14
N ARG A 634 16.36 -7.08 0.13
CA ARG A 634 14.90 -7.19 0.00
C ARG A 634 14.54 -7.64 -1.41
N VAL A 635 13.82 -8.75 -1.52
CA VAL A 635 13.49 -9.41 -2.79
C VAL A 635 12.00 -9.33 -3.12
N ILE A 636 11.12 -9.36 -2.11
CA ILE A 636 9.67 -9.18 -2.29
C ILE A 636 9.12 -8.20 -1.26
N ALA A 637 8.22 -7.32 -1.71
CA ALA A 637 7.29 -6.57 -0.89
C ALA A 637 5.92 -6.64 -1.58
N GLU A 638 4.98 -7.41 -1.02
CA GLU A 638 3.68 -7.65 -1.65
C GLU A 638 2.53 -7.36 -0.67
N PRO A 639 1.64 -6.41 -0.98
CA PRO A 639 0.42 -6.21 -0.20
C PRO A 639 -0.45 -7.46 -0.22
N VAL A 640 -0.93 -7.87 0.94
CA VAL A 640 -1.80 -9.03 1.13
C VAL A 640 -3.14 -8.58 1.69
N GLY A 641 -4.22 -9.09 1.10
CA GLY A 641 -5.59 -8.86 1.56
C GLY A 641 -6.13 -10.00 2.42
N PHE A 642 -5.25 -10.83 2.97
CA PHE A 642 -5.58 -12.05 3.70
C PHE A 642 -4.73 -12.16 4.97
N PRO A 643 -5.23 -12.82 6.03
CA PRO A 643 -4.46 -13.01 7.26
C PRO A 643 -3.27 -13.92 6.99
N VAL A 644 -2.05 -13.51 7.36
CA VAL A 644 -0.84 -14.32 7.14
C VAL A 644 -0.53 -15.14 8.38
N GLU A 645 -0.77 -16.45 8.31
CA GLU A 645 -0.81 -17.33 9.48
C GLU A 645 0.06 -18.58 9.34
N VAL A 646 0.46 -18.91 8.10
CA VAL A 646 1.18 -20.13 7.77
C VAL A 646 2.41 -19.79 6.92
N ILE A 647 3.55 -20.41 7.23
CA ILE A 647 4.68 -20.57 6.31
C ILE A 647 4.58 -21.95 5.68
N GLU A 648 4.61 -22.02 4.34
CA GLU A 648 4.70 -23.26 3.59
C GLU A 648 6.09 -23.38 2.95
N LEU A 649 6.74 -24.52 3.16
CA LEU A 649 8.03 -24.88 2.59
C LEU A 649 7.82 -25.98 1.58
N GLY A 650 7.99 -25.66 0.30
CA GLY A 650 7.86 -26.59 -0.81
C GLY A 650 9.21 -26.99 -1.38
N CYS A 651 9.40 -28.27 -1.63
CA CYS A 651 10.54 -28.80 -2.38
C CYS A 651 10.05 -29.74 -3.48
N SER A 652 10.63 -29.61 -4.67
CA SER A 652 10.38 -30.56 -5.75
C SER A 652 11.66 -30.85 -6.51
N THR A 653 11.86 -32.11 -6.91
CA THR A 653 12.91 -32.51 -7.85
C THR A 653 14.35 -32.14 -7.44
N ALA A 654 14.62 -31.92 -6.15
CA ALA A 654 15.97 -31.74 -5.58
C ALA A 654 15.99 -32.17 -4.11
N ASP A 655 17.18 -32.22 -3.53
CA ASP A 655 17.36 -32.45 -2.11
C ASP A 655 17.41 -31.07 -1.41
N CYS A 656 16.24 -30.54 -1.01
CA CYS A 656 16.15 -29.27 -0.30
C CYS A 656 16.37 -29.45 1.20
N ARG A 657 17.04 -28.48 1.83
CA ARG A 657 17.11 -28.38 3.29
C ARG A 657 16.60 -27.02 3.74
N PHE A 658 15.76 -27.04 4.76
CA PHE A 658 15.25 -25.86 5.44
C PHE A 658 15.66 -25.93 6.91
N SER A 659 16.28 -24.86 7.42
CA SER A 659 16.67 -24.78 8.82
C SER A 659 16.29 -23.42 9.37
N PHE A 660 15.36 -23.39 10.31
CA PHE A 660 15.01 -22.16 11.01
C PHE A 660 16.14 -21.73 11.93
N ILE A 661 16.52 -20.47 11.85
CA ILE A 661 17.61 -19.91 12.64
C ILE A 661 16.99 -19.31 13.91
N PRO A 662 17.34 -19.80 15.11
CA PRO A 662 16.87 -19.18 16.34
C PRO A 662 17.47 -17.77 16.46
N PRO A 663 16.78 -16.83 17.14
CA PRO A 663 17.36 -15.53 17.43
C PRO A 663 18.70 -15.69 18.15
N ALA A 664 19.69 -14.91 17.74
CA ALA A 664 20.94 -14.81 18.49
C ALA A 664 20.64 -14.31 19.92
N PRO A 665 21.26 -14.90 20.95
CA PRO A 665 21.00 -14.56 22.35
C PRO A 665 21.34 -13.11 22.71
#